data_AF-A0A3A5UYZ0-F1
#
_entry.id   AF-A0A3A5UYZ0-F1
#
_cell.length_a   1.000
_cell.length_b   1.000
_cell.length_c   1.000
_cell.angle_alpha   90.00
_cell.angle_beta   90.00
_cell.angle_gamma   90.00
#
_symmetry.space_group_name_H-M   'P 1'
#
loop_
_entity.id
_entity.type
_entity.pdbx_description
1 polymer ?
#
loop_
_entity_poly.entity_id
_entity_poly.type
_entity_poly.pdbx_seq_one_letter_code
_entity_poly.pdbx_strand_id
1 'polypeptide(L)'
;SACAISMDQNVYCWGQGSEGQLGNGNNQTKTTPTLVTLEEGDNPVSITAGGSFYCLILDTGQSKCWGNNWHGGLGDGEPLDQWGNGIYQPYPFNVTGNHSFSGIESGLQNTCAIKTNGSAYCWGRPYTGAIGDGSLWMTTQKNWPSRVGTTTNPLFTDASELDHDNDGIITIFDSNPYLCSNGFYQVDNICIEVPAGSYSVNGIQYLCDIGTYQPQSGQDACLEADPGHYVNMINSSNQDECLAGTHQPNSAQSECIENSPGYYSLNGAEQQIGCPTGSYQPSSNSTGCIPTDPGYFTNSIGSSSQTACPAGSYQPYSSQITCIQASMGYFVASSGSNSQEMCTLGNYSDSLGQSECTLASPGYYVSVDGSSSQEACESGTYQTLQGQTDCMYASAGYYVPSNGSSQQISCPEGSFQPAGGSSSCILANPGFYVSDLGATEQLQCQQGTFSSEEGQEECTPAAPGFFVDTDGATAPSPCPVGQYQESEGSGSCIDSPPGYVTSTDGSSSASPCQPGTYAVAGQSSCMDADPGNFVSDSAQSSQQPCEQGTYQPEPGQSSCLFSQPGNYVDKYGATEQTPCDEGTYQPGQNKLGCINADPGNFVPSTGRSYQNSCDKGQYQSEAGQSECLMADPGNFVPSSGADKQFPCSPGSYQPASGQSDCEMASEDHFVGESGATEQTPCSSGDVQPNTGALKCIKGPSTFGDYLPILIIPLLIVASALFYKYRKKPDGVTTKKGRNDKWGQKTIDYVPKTIGRKRK
;
A
#
# COMPACT_ATOMS: atom_id res chain seq x y z
N SER A 1 2.85 -129.38 68.96
CA SER A 1 3.45 -129.86 67.69
C SER A 1 4.36 -128.75 67.19
N ALA A 2 4.52 -128.52 65.89
CA ALA A 2 4.93 -127.22 65.34
C ALA A 2 4.13 -126.94 64.06
N CYS A 3 3.89 -125.66 63.76
CA CYS A 3 3.26 -125.21 62.53
C CYS A 3 3.95 -123.92 62.04
N ALA A 4 3.88 -123.63 60.75
CA ALA A 4 4.37 -122.39 60.14
C ALA A 4 3.51 -121.99 58.94
N ILE A 5 3.39 -120.67 58.71
CA ILE A 5 2.89 -120.10 57.45
C ILE A 5 4.07 -120.00 56.48
N SER A 6 3.85 -120.36 55.22
CA SER A 6 4.80 -120.25 54.12
C SER A 6 4.49 -119.00 53.27
N MET A 7 5.45 -118.53 52.47
CA MET A 7 5.31 -117.30 51.66
C MET A 7 4.23 -117.38 50.56
N ASP A 8 3.78 -118.60 50.23
CA ASP A 8 2.63 -118.88 49.38
C ASP A 8 1.29 -118.94 50.18
N GLN A 9 1.29 -118.41 51.41
CA GLN A 9 0.15 -118.34 52.34
C GLN A 9 -0.44 -119.71 52.74
N ASN A 10 0.30 -120.81 52.53
CA ASN A 10 -0.07 -122.13 53.02
C ASN A 10 0.45 -122.40 54.44
N VAL A 11 -0.38 -122.99 55.31
CA VAL A 11 0.04 -123.46 56.65
C VAL A 11 0.49 -124.91 56.59
N TYR A 12 1.66 -125.20 57.13
CA TYR A 12 2.18 -126.56 57.28
C TYR A 12 2.40 -126.90 58.76
N CYS A 13 1.95 -128.07 59.19
CA CYS A 13 2.10 -128.58 60.57
C CYS A 13 2.82 -129.93 60.62
N TRP A 14 3.57 -130.17 61.69
CA TRP A 14 4.28 -131.44 61.95
C TRP A 14 4.50 -131.70 63.45
N GLY A 15 4.97 -132.90 63.77
CA GLY A 15 5.07 -133.44 65.12
C GLY A 15 3.82 -134.24 65.51
N GLN A 16 3.47 -134.18 66.79
CA GLN A 16 2.35 -134.92 67.36
C GLN A 16 1.01 -134.54 66.69
N GLY A 17 0.22 -135.55 66.33
CA GLY A 17 -1.07 -135.39 65.66
C GLY A 17 -2.23 -136.18 66.26
N SER A 18 -2.05 -136.85 67.41
CA SER A 18 -3.04 -137.78 67.98
C SER A 18 -4.41 -137.17 68.33
N GLU A 19 -4.50 -135.85 68.42
CA GLU A 19 -5.69 -135.08 68.82
C GLU A 19 -6.00 -134.01 67.76
N GLY A 20 -5.75 -134.33 66.48
CA GLY A 20 -6.05 -133.44 65.36
C GLY A 20 -5.10 -132.25 65.16
N GLN A 21 -4.03 -132.14 65.95
CA GLN A 21 -3.17 -130.93 66.00
C GLN A 21 -2.48 -130.54 64.67
N LEU A 22 -2.53 -131.41 63.66
CA LEU A 22 -1.93 -131.16 62.34
C LEU A 22 -2.94 -130.61 61.31
N GLY A 23 -4.20 -130.38 61.68
CA GLY A 23 -5.19 -129.63 60.88
C GLY A 23 -5.52 -130.22 59.50
N ASN A 24 -5.20 -131.49 59.26
CA ASN A 24 -5.26 -132.14 57.94
C ASN A 24 -6.27 -133.28 57.88
N GLY A 25 -7.21 -133.34 58.84
CA GLY A 25 -8.22 -134.39 58.97
C GLY A 25 -7.75 -135.69 59.62
N ASN A 26 -6.45 -135.86 59.89
CA ASN A 26 -5.88 -137.14 60.33
C ASN A 26 -5.25 -137.07 61.72
N ASN A 27 -5.59 -138.04 62.58
CA ASN A 27 -4.98 -138.16 63.92
C ASN A 27 -3.59 -138.84 63.92
N GLN A 28 -2.84 -138.74 62.82
CA GLN A 28 -1.52 -139.37 62.68
C GLN A 28 -0.40 -138.36 62.93
N THR A 29 0.46 -138.61 63.91
CA THR A 29 1.75 -137.93 64.07
C THR A 29 2.56 -138.02 62.76
N LYS A 30 3.08 -136.87 62.29
CA LYS A 30 3.91 -136.75 61.08
C LYS A 30 5.23 -136.10 61.45
N THR A 31 6.36 -136.69 61.08
CA THR A 31 7.70 -136.13 61.34
C THR A 31 8.16 -135.11 60.29
N THR A 32 7.34 -134.84 59.28
CA THR A 32 7.59 -133.90 58.18
C THR A 32 6.46 -132.88 58.07
N PRO A 33 6.75 -131.62 57.66
CA PRO A 33 5.71 -130.63 57.35
C PRO A 33 4.62 -131.20 56.45
N THR A 34 3.38 -131.11 56.91
CA THR A 34 2.18 -131.60 56.20
C THR A 34 1.19 -130.44 56.09
N LEU A 35 0.62 -130.24 54.92
CA LEU A 35 -0.32 -129.15 54.64
C LEU A 35 -1.56 -129.25 55.54
N VAL A 36 -1.95 -128.13 56.16
CA VAL A 36 -3.22 -127.96 56.86
C VAL A 36 -4.33 -127.75 55.84
N THR A 37 -5.49 -128.38 56.06
CA THR A 37 -6.64 -128.28 55.14
C THR A 37 -7.47 -127.05 55.49
N LEU A 38 -7.17 -125.93 54.82
CA LEU A 38 -7.96 -124.69 54.86
C LEU A 38 -9.04 -124.68 53.76
N GLU A 39 -9.98 -123.73 53.85
CA GLU A 39 -11.04 -123.52 52.86
C GLU A 39 -10.54 -122.64 51.69
N GLU A 40 -11.17 -122.75 50.51
CA GLU A 40 -10.76 -121.96 49.33
C GLU A 40 -11.06 -120.47 49.55
N GLY A 41 -10.00 -119.67 49.67
CA GLY A 41 -10.07 -118.24 50.02
C GLY A 41 -9.57 -117.91 51.43
N ASP A 42 -9.16 -118.90 52.24
CA ASP A 42 -8.45 -118.66 53.50
C ASP A 42 -7.01 -118.18 53.22
N ASN A 43 -6.72 -116.89 53.43
CA ASN A 43 -5.36 -116.33 53.39
C ASN A 43 -4.84 -116.10 54.82
N PRO A 44 -4.12 -117.05 55.45
CA PRO A 44 -3.62 -116.91 56.82
C PRO A 44 -2.43 -115.95 56.92
N VAL A 45 -2.54 -114.96 57.80
CA VAL A 45 -1.52 -113.91 58.03
C VAL A 45 -0.75 -114.08 59.34
N SER A 46 -1.33 -114.71 60.36
CA SER A 46 -0.63 -115.05 61.61
C SER A 46 -1.14 -116.35 62.22
N ILE A 47 -0.28 -117.03 62.99
CA ILE A 47 -0.57 -118.31 63.65
C ILE A 47 0.09 -118.37 65.04
N THR A 48 -0.69 -118.79 66.04
CA THR A 48 -0.27 -118.97 67.43
C THR A 48 -0.47 -120.44 67.86
N ALA A 49 0.31 -120.88 68.86
CA ALA A 49 0.42 -122.27 69.27
C ALA A 49 0.07 -122.47 70.76
N GLY A 50 -1.13 -122.98 71.01
CA GLY A 50 -1.55 -123.43 72.34
C GLY A 50 -0.91 -124.77 72.72
N GLY A 51 -1.19 -125.24 73.95
CA GLY A 51 -0.49 -126.42 74.53
C GLY A 51 -0.61 -127.72 73.71
N SER A 52 -1.76 -127.94 73.08
CA SER A 52 -2.03 -129.06 72.15
C SER A 52 -2.96 -128.63 70.99
N PHE A 53 -2.96 -127.35 70.63
CA PHE A 53 -3.85 -126.78 69.60
C PHE A 53 -3.22 -125.57 68.93
N TYR A 54 -3.82 -125.09 67.85
CA TYR A 54 -3.39 -123.90 67.12
C TYR A 54 -4.59 -123.00 66.83
N CYS A 55 -4.33 -121.71 66.70
CA CYS A 55 -5.26 -120.73 66.16
C CYS A 55 -4.52 -119.84 65.15
N LEU A 56 -5.21 -119.41 64.10
CA LEU A 56 -4.70 -118.47 63.11
C LEU A 56 -5.67 -117.30 62.91
N ILE A 57 -5.16 -116.21 62.33
CA ILE A 57 -5.96 -115.13 61.75
C ILE A 57 -5.76 -115.12 60.23
N LEU A 58 -6.85 -114.90 59.50
CA LEU A 58 -6.90 -114.65 58.07
C LEU A 58 -6.78 -113.15 57.77
N ASP A 59 -6.43 -112.76 56.55
CA ASP A 59 -6.43 -111.38 56.03
C ASP A 59 -7.73 -110.60 56.32
N THR A 60 -8.88 -111.27 56.30
CA THR A 60 -10.21 -110.75 56.68
C THR A 60 -10.37 -110.46 58.19
N GLY A 61 -9.37 -110.77 59.00
CA GLY A 61 -9.40 -110.79 60.46
C GLY A 61 -10.21 -111.94 61.06
N GLN A 62 -10.83 -112.80 60.25
CA GLN A 62 -11.48 -114.01 60.77
C GLN A 62 -10.43 -114.96 61.39
N SER A 63 -10.82 -115.73 62.41
CA SER A 63 -9.89 -116.64 63.09
C SER A 63 -10.39 -118.09 63.06
N LYS A 64 -9.47 -119.02 62.84
CA LYS A 64 -9.72 -120.47 62.77
C LYS A 64 -8.79 -121.21 63.73
N CYS A 65 -9.32 -122.19 64.45
CA CYS A 65 -8.57 -122.97 65.45
C CYS A 65 -8.76 -124.49 65.25
N TRP A 66 -7.75 -125.30 65.59
CA TRP A 66 -7.81 -126.77 65.51
C TRP A 66 -6.87 -127.46 66.51
N GLY A 67 -7.08 -128.77 66.71
CA GLY A 67 -6.36 -129.60 67.66
C GLY A 67 -7.18 -129.90 68.91
N ASN A 68 -6.52 -130.07 70.05
CA ASN A 68 -7.14 -130.45 71.32
C ASN A 68 -8.10 -129.35 71.83
N ASN A 69 -9.35 -129.72 72.14
CA ASN A 69 -10.36 -128.81 72.68
C ASN A 69 -10.83 -129.19 74.11
N TRP A 70 -10.08 -130.02 74.85
CA TRP A 70 -10.50 -130.47 76.20
C TRP A 70 -10.80 -129.34 77.18
N HIS A 71 -10.32 -128.13 76.91
CA HIS A 71 -10.54 -126.95 77.72
C HIS A 71 -11.31 -125.81 77.04
N GLY A 72 -11.93 -126.06 75.88
CA GLY A 72 -12.67 -125.05 75.12
C GLY A 72 -11.80 -124.02 74.38
N GLY A 73 -10.48 -124.25 74.32
CA GLY A 73 -9.50 -123.30 73.77
C GLY A 73 -9.67 -122.99 72.28
N LEU A 74 -10.41 -123.80 71.52
CA LEU A 74 -10.68 -123.53 70.11
C LEU A 74 -11.74 -122.45 69.89
N GLY A 75 -12.61 -122.18 70.86
CA GLY A 75 -13.64 -121.14 70.72
C GLY A 75 -14.76 -121.49 69.72
N ASP A 76 -14.97 -122.78 69.45
CA ASP A 76 -15.90 -123.30 68.43
C ASP A 76 -17.39 -123.18 68.79
N GLY A 77 -17.73 -123.08 70.08
CA GLY A 77 -19.10 -122.96 70.58
C GLY A 77 -19.91 -124.27 70.57
N GLU A 78 -19.31 -125.39 70.18
CA GLU A 78 -19.94 -126.71 70.13
C GLU A 78 -20.29 -127.28 71.53
N PRO A 79 -21.23 -128.26 71.64
CA PRO A 79 -21.60 -128.84 72.92
C PRO A 79 -20.44 -129.55 73.63
N LEU A 80 -20.19 -129.15 74.88
CA LEU A 80 -19.24 -129.80 75.79
C LEU A 80 -19.78 -131.15 76.31
N ASP A 81 -18.87 -132.07 76.65
CA ASP A 81 -19.21 -133.37 77.24
C ASP A 81 -19.77 -133.26 78.68
N GLN A 82 -20.21 -134.39 79.25
CA GLN A 82 -20.77 -134.43 80.61
C GLN A 82 -19.77 -134.12 81.75
N TRP A 83 -18.48 -133.98 81.44
CA TRP A 83 -17.43 -133.51 82.33
C TRP A 83 -17.00 -132.06 82.01
N GLY A 84 -17.63 -131.44 81.01
CA GLY A 84 -17.43 -130.06 80.59
C GLY A 84 -16.30 -129.84 79.59
N ASN A 85 -15.82 -130.87 78.88
CA ASN A 85 -14.71 -130.76 77.91
C ASN A 85 -15.19 -130.70 76.45
N GLY A 86 -14.47 -130.00 75.58
CA GLY A 86 -14.73 -129.97 74.14
C GLY A 86 -14.12 -131.13 73.36
N ILE A 87 -14.67 -131.41 72.18
CA ILE A 87 -14.16 -132.42 71.24
C ILE A 87 -13.04 -131.80 70.40
N TYR A 88 -11.91 -132.51 70.24
CA TYR A 88 -10.79 -132.06 69.42
C TYR A 88 -11.20 -131.93 67.95
N GLN A 89 -10.73 -130.89 67.26
CA GLN A 89 -11.05 -130.62 65.86
C GLN A 89 -9.85 -131.00 64.98
N PRO A 90 -9.96 -131.99 64.06
CA PRO A 90 -8.85 -132.38 63.18
C PRO A 90 -8.69 -131.49 61.94
N TYR A 91 -9.54 -130.47 61.79
CA TYR A 91 -9.52 -129.45 60.75
C TYR A 91 -9.62 -128.05 61.40
N PRO A 92 -9.05 -126.99 60.79
CA PRO A 92 -9.33 -125.60 61.13
C PRO A 92 -10.83 -125.29 61.16
N PHE A 93 -11.34 -124.88 62.31
CA PHE A 93 -12.74 -124.53 62.52
C PHE A 93 -12.87 -123.05 62.92
N ASN A 94 -13.91 -122.38 62.44
CA ASN A 94 -14.13 -120.95 62.70
C ASN A 94 -14.39 -120.67 64.19
N VAL A 95 -13.70 -119.70 64.76
CA VAL A 95 -13.99 -119.18 66.11
C VAL A 95 -15.38 -118.53 66.09
N THR A 96 -16.24 -118.91 67.02
CA THR A 96 -17.65 -118.57 66.97
C THR A 96 -17.94 -117.10 67.30
N GLY A 97 -19.09 -116.60 66.84
CA GLY A 97 -19.56 -115.23 67.10
C GLY A 97 -19.15 -114.16 66.08
N ASN A 98 -18.64 -114.55 64.91
CA ASN A 98 -18.27 -113.66 63.80
C ASN A 98 -17.41 -112.47 64.23
N HIS A 99 -16.25 -112.77 64.83
CA HIS A 99 -15.30 -111.76 65.25
C HIS A 99 -14.19 -111.60 64.21
N SER A 100 -13.99 -110.37 63.73
CA SER A 100 -12.76 -109.95 63.07
C SER A 100 -11.79 -109.46 64.15
N PHE A 101 -10.63 -110.08 64.24
CA PHE A 101 -9.54 -109.82 65.19
C PHE A 101 -8.29 -109.36 64.43
N SER A 102 -7.48 -108.51 65.06
CA SER A 102 -6.17 -108.07 64.56
C SER A 102 -4.99 -108.77 65.23
N GLY A 103 -5.24 -109.49 66.34
CA GLY A 103 -4.24 -110.32 67.01
C GLY A 103 -4.92 -111.43 67.80
N ILE A 104 -4.27 -112.60 67.87
CA ILE A 104 -4.71 -113.77 68.64
C ILE A 104 -3.50 -114.45 69.26
N GLU A 105 -3.62 -114.83 70.53
CA GLU A 105 -2.57 -115.54 71.26
C GLU A 105 -3.16 -116.71 72.06
N SER A 106 -2.55 -117.88 71.92
CA SER A 106 -2.99 -119.14 72.53
C SER A 106 -2.07 -119.53 73.69
N GLY A 107 -2.59 -119.40 74.91
CA GLY A 107 -1.97 -119.98 76.08
C GLY A 107 -2.08 -121.51 76.10
N LEU A 108 -1.60 -122.13 77.19
CA LEU A 108 -1.59 -123.59 77.32
C LEU A 108 -2.96 -124.24 77.11
N GLN A 109 -4.04 -123.61 77.59
CA GLN A 109 -5.39 -124.18 77.67
C GLN A 109 -6.51 -123.12 77.48
N ASN A 110 -6.16 -121.94 77.00
CA ASN A 110 -7.00 -120.76 76.88
C ASN A 110 -6.46 -119.88 75.75
N THR A 111 -7.31 -119.08 75.13
CA THR A 111 -6.97 -118.27 73.96
C THR A 111 -7.54 -116.88 74.16
N CYS A 112 -6.78 -115.86 73.79
CA CYS A 112 -7.22 -114.46 73.83
C CYS A 112 -6.98 -113.79 72.49
N ALA A 113 -7.89 -112.93 72.06
CA ALA A 113 -7.81 -112.20 70.82
C ALA A 113 -8.34 -110.77 70.96
N ILE A 114 -7.79 -109.87 70.15
CA ILE A 114 -8.02 -108.42 70.19
C ILE A 114 -8.52 -107.95 68.83
N LYS A 115 -9.37 -106.92 68.83
CA LYS A 115 -9.90 -106.28 67.62
C LYS A 115 -9.16 -104.97 67.36
N THR A 116 -9.20 -104.47 66.12
CA THR A 116 -8.61 -103.17 65.73
C THR A 116 -9.11 -101.98 66.54
N ASN A 117 -10.26 -102.10 67.23
CA ASN A 117 -10.76 -101.10 68.18
C ASN A 117 -10.29 -101.32 69.65
N GLY A 118 -9.21 -102.08 69.85
CA GLY A 118 -8.62 -102.44 71.14
C GLY A 118 -9.45 -103.41 72.01
N SER A 119 -10.63 -103.86 71.59
CA SER A 119 -11.48 -104.73 72.42
C SER A 119 -10.94 -106.15 72.52
N ALA A 120 -10.51 -106.56 73.72
CA ALA A 120 -10.05 -107.91 74.03
C ALA A 120 -11.17 -108.90 74.36
N TYR A 121 -10.98 -110.15 73.96
CA TYR A 121 -11.84 -111.31 74.22
C TYR A 121 -10.98 -112.52 74.59
N CYS A 122 -11.37 -113.31 75.58
CA CYS A 122 -10.69 -114.54 75.96
C CYS A 122 -11.67 -115.71 76.08
N TRP A 123 -11.19 -116.94 75.87
CA TRP A 123 -11.95 -118.17 75.98
C TRP A 123 -11.07 -119.35 76.40
N GLY A 124 -11.70 -120.49 76.69
CA GLY A 124 -11.07 -121.70 77.20
C GLY A 124 -11.21 -121.89 78.71
N ARG A 125 -10.12 -122.32 79.37
CA ARG A 125 -10.11 -122.72 80.79
C ARG A 125 -10.14 -121.51 81.75
N PRO A 126 -11.11 -121.38 82.66
CA PRO A 126 -11.32 -120.16 83.47
C PRO A 126 -10.59 -120.11 84.82
N TYR A 127 -9.68 -121.04 85.11
CA TYR A 127 -9.05 -121.13 86.44
C TYR A 127 -8.34 -119.83 86.82
N THR A 128 -8.44 -119.47 88.10
CA THR A 128 -7.86 -118.23 88.67
C THR A 128 -8.25 -116.93 87.93
N GLY A 129 -9.34 -116.93 87.15
CA GLY A 129 -9.83 -115.74 86.45
C GLY A 129 -9.18 -115.48 85.09
N ALA A 130 -8.54 -116.47 84.46
CA ALA A 130 -7.78 -116.34 83.21
C ALA A 130 -8.57 -115.83 81.98
N ILE A 131 -9.90 -115.68 82.07
CA ILE A 131 -10.75 -115.08 81.02
C ILE A 131 -10.90 -113.56 81.19
N GLY A 132 -10.58 -113.00 82.37
CA GLY A 132 -10.56 -111.55 82.62
C GLY A 132 -11.91 -110.83 82.57
N ASP A 133 -13.04 -111.54 82.52
CA ASP A 133 -14.40 -111.00 82.41
C ASP A 133 -15.04 -110.57 83.76
N GLY A 134 -14.27 -110.67 84.85
CA GLY A 134 -14.74 -110.41 86.21
C GLY A 134 -15.52 -111.57 86.87
N SER A 135 -15.70 -112.71 86.19
CA SER A 135 -16.32 -113.89 86.80
C SER A 135 -15.35 -114.59 87.76
N LEU A 136 -15.78 -114.78 89.01
CA LEU A 136 -15.04 -115.53 90.02
C LEU A 136 -15.74 -116.88 90.26
N TRP A 137 -14.96 -117.95 90.43
CA TRP A 137 -15.41 -119.29 90.81
C TRP A 137 -16.21 -120.10 89.77
N MET A 138 -16.18 -119.75 88.48
CA MET A 138 -16.67 -120.65 87.43
C MET A 138 -15.71 -121.83 87.21
N THR A 139 -16.21 -123.05 87.38
CA THR A 139 -15.52 -124.30 86.97
C THR A 139 -15.85 -124.72 85.54
N THR A 140 -16.98 -124.27 85.00
CA THR A 140 -17.42 -124.54 83.62
C THR A 140 -16.55 -123.81 82.62
N GLN A 141 -16.05 -124.53 81.63
CA GLN A 141 -15.23 -123.99 80.54
C GLN A 141 -16.05 -123.04 79.66
N LYS A 142 -15.41 -122.04 79.05
CA LYS A 142 -16.04 -121.15 78.06
C LYS A 142 -15.47 -121.43 76.68
N ASN A 143 -16.11 -122.25 75.86
CA ASN A 143 -15.65 -122.56 74.51
C ASN A 143 -16.15 -121.58 73.44
N TRP A 144 -16.39 -120.32 73.80
CA TRP A 144 -16.70 -119.23 72.89
C TRP A 144 -16.05 -117.92 73.39
N PRO A 145 -15.69 -116.97 72.51
CA PRO A 145 -15.09 -115.69 72.91
C PRO A 145 -15.93 -114.92 73.94
N SER A 146 -15.35 -114.66 75.12
CA SER A 146 -15.93 -113.85 76.18
C SER A 146 -15.17 -112.53 76.28
N ARG A 147 -15.86 -111.39 76.24
CA ARG A 147 -15.19 -110.08 76.30
C ARG A 147 -14.47 -109.89 77.65
N VAL A 148 -13.26 -109.33 77.61
CA VAL A 148 -12.44 -109.01 78.78
C VAL A 148 -12.90 -107.69 79.41
N GLY A 149 -12.76 -107.58 80.74
CA GLY A 149 -13.32 -106.50 81.55
C GLY A 149 -14.81 -106.69 81.83
N THR A 150 -15.39 -105.81 82.66
CA THR A 150 -16.83 -105.83 82.93
C THR A 150 -17.58 -104.95 81.91
N THR A 151 -18.91 -105.09 81.85
CA THR A 151 -19.78 -104.17 81.08
C THR A 151 -19.71 -102.72 81.55
N THR A 152 -19.22 -102.46 82.77
CA THR A 152 -19.05 -101.13 83.37
C THR A 152 -17.61 -100.61 83.31
N ASN A 153 -16.62 -101.47 83.05
CA ASN A 153 -15.22 -101.09 82.89
C ASN A 153 -14.57 -101.97 81.79
N PRO A 154 -14.86 -101.69 80.50
CA PRO A 154 -14.30 -102.43 79.39
C PRO A 154 -12.80 -102.15 79.28
N LEU A 155 -11.97 -103.20 79.36
CA LEU A 155 -10.57 -103.06 79.00
C LEU A 155 -10.43 -102.90 77.48
N PHE A 156 -9.46 -102.06 77.11
CA PHE A 156 -8.93 -101.88 75.77
C PHE A 156 -7.42 -102.11 75.83
N THR A 157 -6.88 -102.85 74.87
CA THR A 157 -5.49 -103.32 74.83
C THR A 157 -4.98 -103.25 73.40
N ASP A 158 -3.74 -102.81 73.22
CA ASP A 158 -3.13 -102.67 71.91
C ASP A 158 -2.55 -103.98 71.36
N ALA A 159 -2.21 -103.99 70.07
CA ALA A 159 -1.61 -105.14 69.37
C ALA A 159 -0.08 -105.03 69.29
N SER A 160 0.62 -106.09 69.67
CA SER A 160 2.10 -106.18 69.59
C SER A 160 2.64 -106.60 68.21
N GLU A 161 1.75 -106.83 67.23
CA GLU A 161 2.03 -107.62 66.02
C GLU A 161 1.70 -106.87 64.70
N LEU A 162 1.84 -105.54 64.65
CA LEU A 162 1.63 -104.75 63.43
C LEU A 162 2.79 -103.76 63.18
N ASP A 163 3.29 -103.77 61.95
CA ASP A 163 4.15 -102.75 61.35
C ASP A 163 3.25 -101.66 60.71
N HIS A 164 3.56 -100.39 60.99
CA HIS A 164 2.68 -99.23 60.68
C HIS A 164 3.31 -98.17 59.77
N ASP A 165 4.64 -98.13 59.63
CA ASP A 165 5.38 -97.29 58.68
C ASP A 165 5.89 -98.09 57.46
N ASN A 166 5.73 -99.41 57.51
CA ASN A 166 6.08 -100.42 56.51
C ASN A 166 7.58 -100.74 56.39
N ASP A 167 8.37 -100.50 57.43
CA ASP A 167 9.83 -100.77 57.45
C ASP A 167 10.20 -102.26 57.59
N GLY A 168 9.29 -103.10 58.09
CA GLY A 168 9.46 -104.54 58.29
C GLY A 168 9.82 -105.01 59.70
N ILE A 169 9.92 -104.13 60.71
CA ILE A 169 10.30 -104.46 62.10
C ILE A 169 9.07 -104.64 62.99
N ILE A 170 8.34 -105.74 62.81
CA ILE A 170 7.17 -106.11 63.64
C ILE A 170 7.63 -106.62 65.03
N THR A 171 8.10 -105.76 65.94
CA THR A 171 8.44 -106.13 67.32
C THR A 171 8.33 -104.97 68.33
N ILE A 172 8.26 -105.29 69.62
CA ILE A 172 8.39 -104.32 70.74
C ILE A 172 9.77 -103.60 70.84
N PHE A 173 10.68 -103.83 69.90
CA PHE A 173 11.96 -103.13 69.77
C PHE A 173 12.00 -102.16 68.58
N ASP A 174 10.91 -102.07 67.82
CA ASP A 174 10.66 -100.89 66.99
C ASP A 174 10.79 -99.64 67.87
N SER A 175 11.66 -98.73 67.41
CA SER A 175 12.04 -97.52 68.12
C SER A 175 11.26 -96.30 67.65
N ASN A 176 10.50 -96.41 66.54
CA ASN A 176 9.82 -95.31 65.88
C ASN A 176 8.55 -95.76 65.12
N PRO A 177 7.50 -96.31 65.79
CA PRO A 177 6.30 -96.91 65.19
C PRO A 177 5.35 -95.94 64.44
N TYR A 178 5.80 -94.71 64.15
CA TYR A 178 5.07 -93.69 63.43
C TYR A 178 6.04 -92.86 62.58
N LEU A 179 5.58 -92.45 61.39
CA LEU A 179 6.31 -91.53 60.52
C LEU A 179 6.85 -90.31 61.29
N CYS A 180 8.10 -89.92 60.99
CA CYS A 180 8.73 -88.77 61.64
C CYS A 180 7.85 -87.52 61.55
N SER A 181 7.79 -86.76 62.65
CA SER A 181 7.02 -85.52 62.72
C SER A 181 7.50 -84.50 61.68
N ASN A 182 6.59 -83.62 61.26
CA ASN A 182 6.87 -82.44 60.44
C ASN A 182 8.18 -81.75 60.88
N GLY A 183 9.06 -81.46 59.91
CA GLY A 183 10.42 -80.99 60.14
C GLY A 183 11.51 -82.06 60.21
N PHE A 184 11.16 -83.34 60.40
CA PHE A 184 12.12 -84.44 60.56
C PHE A 184 11.97 -85.47 59.43
N TYR A 185 13.05 -86.14 59.07
CA TYR A 185 13.05 -87.23 58.09
C TYR A 185 13.87 -88.43 58.59
N GLN A 186 13.55 -89.62 58.10
CA GLN A 186 14.09 -90.89 58.59
C GLN A 186 15.38 -91.27 57.85
N VAL A 187 16.48 -91.42 58.60
CA VAL A 187 17.74 -91.98 58.11
C VAL A 187 18.22 -93.03 59.12
N ASP A 188 18.48 -94.25 58.66
CA ASP A 188 18.89 -95.40 59.47
C ASP A 188 18.04 -95.59 60.75
N ASN A 189 16.72 -95.44 60.60
CA ASN A 189 15.69 -95.48 61.65
C ASN A 189 15.88 -94.47 62.81
N ILE A 190 16.49 -93.32 62.50
CA ILE A 190 16.53 -92.14 63.37
C ILE A 190 15.85 -90.98 62.65
N CYS A 191 14.86 -90.35 63.29
CA CYS A 191 14.32 -89.08 62.84
C CYS A 191 15.35 -87.97 63.08
N ILE A 192 15.93 -87.43 62.01
CA ILE A 192 16.85 -86.29 62.07
C ILE A 192 16.17 -85.03 61.51
N GLU A 193 16.56 -83.86 62.00
CA GLU A 193 16.07 -82.59 61.46
C GLU A 193 16.41 -82.48 59.97
N VAL A 194 15.43 -82.08 59.17
CA VAL A 194 15.65 -81.74 57.76
C VAL A 194 16.62 -80.55 57.68
N PRO A 195 17.66 -80.59 56.82
CA PRO A 195 18.65 -79.52 56.74
C PRO A 195 18.05 -78.24 56.12
N ALA A 196 18.62 -77.09 56.48
CA ALA A 196 18.28 -75.81 55.87
C ALA A 196 18.39 -75.86 54.33
N GLY A 197 17.42 -75.28 53.64
CA GLY A 197 17.16 -75.44 52.21
C GLY A 197 16.16 -76.54 51.85
N SER A 198 15.76 -77.37 52.81
CA SER A 198 14.74 -78.40 52.66
C SER A 198 13.66 -78.28 53.74
N TYR A 199 12.53 -78.94 53.52
CA TYR A 199 11.46 -79.11 54.50
C TYR A 199 10.98 -80.56 54.56
N SER A 200 10.27 -80.96 55.61
CA SER A 200 9.71 -82.31 55.73
C SER A 200 8.26 -82.31 56.24
N VAL A 201 7.41 -83.10 55.59
CA VAL A 201 6.02 -83.34 56.01
C VAL A 201 5.79 -84.85 56.04
N ASN A 202 5.25 -85.35 57.16
CA ASN A 202 5.06 -86.80 57.41
C ASN A 202 6.31 -87.66 57.14
N GLY A 203 7.49 -87.17 57.52
CA GLY A 203 8.76 -87.91 57.40
C GLY A 203 9.46 -87.88 56.04
N ILE A 204 8.84 -87.30 55.01
CA ILE A 204 9.42 -87.21 53.65
C ILE A 204 10.10 -85.85 53.46
N GLN A 205 11.40 -85.86 53.16
CA GLN A 205 12.15 -84.66 52.78
C GLN A 205 11.76 -84.17 51.38
N TYR A 206 11.51 -82.87 51.28
CA TYR A 206 11.36 -82.10 50.05
C TYR A 206 12.41 -81.00 50.02
N LEU A 207 13.01 -80.74 48.85
CA LEU A 207 13.90 -79.59 48.66
C LEU A 207 13.03 -78.33 48.45
N CYS A 208 13.51 -77.15 48.87
CA CYS A 208 12.89 -75.90 48.43
C CYS A 208 13.11 -75.71 46.93
N ASP A 209 12.02 -75.44 46.21
CA ASP A 209 12.05 -75.13 44.78
C ASP A 209 12.55 -73.70 44.53
N ILE A 210 12.96 -73.42 43.29
CA ILE A 210 13.39 -72.09 42.84
C ILE A 210 12.30 -71.05 43.19
N GLY A 211 12.72 -69.91 43.73
CA GLY A 211 11.84 -68.90 44.32
C GLY A 211 11.53 -69.11 45.81
N THR A 212 11.89 -70.25 46.41
CA THR A 212 11.64 -70.53 47.84
C THR A 212 12.91 -70.93 48.57
N TYR A 213 13.02 -70.60 49.86
CA TYR A 213 14.19 -70.89 50.69
C TYR A 213 13.78 -71.35 52.09
N GLN A 214 14.72 -71.94 52.84
CA GLN A 214 14.48 -72.31 54.24
C GLN A 214 15.75 -72.14 55.08
N PRO A 215 15.88 -71.06 55.88
CA PRO A 215 17.09 -70.74 56.63
C PRO A 215 17.29 -71.56 57.92
N GLN A 216 16.29 -72.32 58.37
CA GLN A 216 16.36 -73.12 59.59
C GLN A 216 16.24 -74.62 59.28
N SER A 217 16.87 -75.46 60.10
CA SER A 217 16.61 -76.89 60.11
C SER A 217 15.31 -77.21 60.83
N GLY A 218 14.76 -78.42 60.62
CA GLY A 218 13.59 -78.89 61.37
C GLY A 218 12.24 -78.28 60.94
N GLN A 219 12.10 -77.84 59.68
CA GLN A 219 10.94 -77.06 59.20
C GLN A 219 10.03 -77.84 58.25
N ASP A 220 8.74 -77.48 58.20
CA ASP A 220 7.70 -78.22 57.45
C ASP A 220 7.08 -77.48 56.26
N ALA A 221 7.63 -76.31 55.93
CA ALA A 221 7.44 -75.61 54.66
C ALA A 221 8.70 -74.81 54.29
N CYS A 222 8.79 -74.37 53.03
CA CYS A 222 9.71 -73.31 52.61
C CYS A 222 9.05 -71.95 52.74
N LEU A 223 9.86 -70.91 52.90
CA LEU A 223 9.45 -69.52 52.78
C LEU A 223 9.54 -69.10 51.31
N GLU A 224 8.58 -68.30 50.84
CA GLU A 224 8.75 -67.59 49.57
C GLU A 224 9.90 -66.57 49.70
N ALA A 225 10.66 -66.34 48.62
CA ALA A 225 11.56 -65.20 48.56
C ALA A 225 10.75 -63.90 48.74
N ASP A 226 11.21 -63.00 49.61
CA ASP A 226 10.60 -61.69 49.85
C ASP A 226 10.78 -60.76 48.63
N PRO A 227 9.89 -59.77 48.44
CA PRO A 227 10.14 -58.64 47.55
C PRO A 227 11.53 -58.00 47.78
N GLY A 228 12.15 -57.55 46.70
CA GLY A 228 13.55 -57.08 46.69
C GLY A 228 14.60 -58.19 46.77
N HIS A 229 14.21 -59.46 46.83
CA HIS A 229 15.09 -60.63 46.87
C HIS A 229 14.70 -61.68 45.82
N TYR A 230 15.55 -62.69 45.63
CA TYR A 230 15.30 -63.81 44.73
C TYR A 230 15.98 -65.10 45.21
N VAL A 231 15.56 -66.25 44.68
CA VAL A 231 16.20 -67.56 44.88
C VAL A 231 16.31 -68.28 43.53
N ASN A 232 17.50 -68.32 42.94
CA ASN A 232 17.72 -68.87 41.59
C ASN A 232 17.99 -70.38 41.54
N MET A 233 18.09 -71.06 42.70
CA MET A 233 18.52 -72.46 42.81
C MET A 233 17.69 -73.25 43.82
N ILE A 234 17.49 -74.54 43.51
CA ILE A 234 16.84 -75.49 44.42
C ILE A 234 17.70 -75.74 45.68
N ASN A 235 17.05 -76.13 46.77
CA ASN A 235 17.65 -76.40 48.06
C ASN A 235 18.43 -75.20 48.66
N SER A 236 17.94 -73.96 48.46
CA SER A 236 18.60 -72.78 49.02
C SER A 236 18.20 -72.53 50.48
N SER A 237 19.20 -72.34 51.35
CA SER A 237 19.00 -71.91 52.73
C SER A 237 18.91 -70.38 52.89
N ASN A 238 19.14 -69.60 51.83
CA ASN A 238 19.06 -68.13 51.85
C ASN A 238 18.32 -67.61 50.62
N GLN A 239 17.90 -66.35 50.69
CA GLN A 239 17.52 -65.53 49.54
C GLN A 239 18.63 -64.50 49.25
N ASP A 240 18.90 -64.25 47.98
CA ASP A 240 19.87 -63.23 47.54
C ASP A 240 19.17 -61.87 47.40
N GLU A 241 19.81 -60.78 47.81
CA GLU A 241 19.28 -59.43 47.59
C GLU A 241 19.40 -59.01 46.12
N CYS A 242 18.38 -58.33 45.59
CA CYS A 242 18.48 -57.66 44.30
C CYS A 242 19.53 -56.54 44.40
N LEU A 243 20.60 -56.63 43.61
CA LEU A 243 21.63 -55.59 43.56
C LEU A 243 21.09 -54.30 42.95
N ALA A 244 21.58 -53.15 43.41
CA ALA A 244 21.29 -51.84 42.84
C ALA A 244 21.47 -51.86 41.31
N GLY A 245 20.47 -51.35 40.58
CA GLY A 245 20.31 -51.59 39.14
C GLY A 245 19.16 -52.55 38.82
N THR A 246 18.79 -53.41 39.76
CA THR A 246 17.66 -54.35 39.64
C THR A 246 16.63 -54.15 40.75
N HIS A 247 15.42 -54.67 40.57
CA HIS A 247 14.34 -54.67 41.57
C HIS A 247 13.47 -55.92 41.43
N GLN A 248 12.71 -56.28 42.46
CA GLN A 248 11.75 -57.39 42.40
C GLN A 248 10.48 -57.09 43.21
N PRO A 249 9.35 -56.77 42.56
CA PRO A 249 8.12 -56.38 43.25
C PRO A 249 7.25 -57.54 43.76
N ASN A 250 7.53 -58.80 43.36
CA ASN A 250 6.73 -59.97 43.73
C ASN A 250 7.51 -60.91 44.65
N SER A 251 6.81 -61.67 45.50
CA SER A 251 7.40 -62.78 46.23
C SER A 251 7.62 -64.02 45.34
N ALA A 252 8.38 -64.98 45.84
CA ALA A 252 8.64 -66.29 45.22
C ALA A 252 9.36 -66.28 43.85
N GLN A 253 10.28 -65.32 43.62
CA GLN A 253 10.89 -65.11 42.30
C GLN A 253 12.31 -65.67 42.16
N SER A 254 12.66 -66.06 40.92
CA SER A 254 13.92 -66.70 40.57
C SER A 254 15.05 -65.75 40.19
N GLU A 255 14.73 -64.49 39.90
CA GLU A 255 15.65 -63.47 39.40
C GLU A 255 15.11 -62.05 39.68
N CYS A 256 15.96 -61.04 39.55
CA CYS A 256 15.60 -59.62 39.66
C CYS A 256 15.44 -58.98 38.29
N ILE A 257 14.53 -58.01 38.19
CA ILE A 257 14.19 -57.29 36.96
C ILE A 257 15.13 -56.08 36.82
N GLU A 258 15.76 -55.88 35.66
CA GLU A 258 16.53 -54.65 35.40
C GLU A 258 15.63 -53.41 35.49
N ASN A 259 16.14 -52.34 36.09
CA ASN A 259 15.49 -51.03 36.03
C ASN A 259 15.35 -50.57 34.57
N SER A 260 14.18 -50.02 34.23
CA SER A 260 13.96 -49.40 32.93
C SER A 260 14.71 -48.07 32.82
N PRO A 261 15.12 -47.65 31.60
CA PRO A 261 15.67 -46.31 31.38
C PRO A 261 14.76 -45.24 31.98
N GLY A 262 15.37 -44.30 32.69
CA GLY A 262 14.73 -43.26 33.50
C GLY A 262 14.57 -43.60 34.98
N TYR A 263 14.90 -44.83 35.39
CA TYR A 263 14.74 -45.31 36.77
C TYR A 263 16.06 -45.86 37.34
N TYR A 264 16.16 -45.89 38.66
CA TYR A 264 17.27 -46.48 39.41
C TYR A 264 16.78 -47.23 40.64
N SER A 265 17.65 -48.02 41.26
CA SER A 265 17.35 -48.74 42.51
C SER A 265 18.59 -48.87 43.38
N LEU A 266 18.36 -49.16 44.66
CA LEU A 266 19.39 -49.53 45.63
C LEU A 266 19.34 -51.05 45.86
N ASN A 267 20.26 -51.61 46.64
CA ASN A 267 20.21 -53.03 47.02
C ASN A 267 18.91 -53.33 47.80
N GLY A 268 18.33 -54.51 47.59
CA GLY A 268 17.10 -54.97 48.24
C GLY A 268 15.82 -54.26 47.77
N ALA A 269 15.83 -53.62 46.59
CA ALA A 269 14.71 -52.81 46.14
C ALA A 269 13.51 -53.63 45.63
N GLU A 270 12.35 -53.46 46.26
CA GLU A 270 11.06 -53.96 45.77
C GLU A 270 10.63 -53.28 44.45
N GLN A 271 10.97 -52.00 44.29
CA GLN A 271 10.47 -51.13 43.22
C GLN A 271 11.60 -50.26 42.65
N GLN A 272 11.54 -50.00 41.34
CA GLN A 272 12.41 -49.03 40.68
C GLN A 272 11.96 -47.59 40.95
N ILE A 273 12.90 -46.70 41.27
CA ILE A 273 12.66 -45.29 41.62
C ILE A 273 12.89 -44.43 40.39
N GLY A 274 11.87 -43.67 39.96
CA GLY A 274 12.01 -42.75 38.83
C GLY A 274 12.96 -41.60 39.13
N CYS A 275 13.86 -41.27 38.20
CA CYS A 275 14.78 -40.15 38.36
C CYS A 275 14.03 -38.83 38.60
N PRO A 276 14.41 -38.03 39.61
CA PRO A 276 13.75 -36.76 39.90
C PRO A 276 13.98 -35.75 38.78
N THR A 277 13.10 -34.75 38.68
CA THR A 277 13.23 -33.65 37.72
C THR A 277 14.55 -32.90 37.93
N GLY A 278 15.22 -32.50 36.85
CA GLY A 278 16.62 -32.08 36.87
C GLY A 278 17.63 -33.25 36.77
N SER A 279 17.17 -34.48 36.50
CA SER A 279 18.03 -35.62 36.22
C SER A 279 17.40 -36.61 35.24
N TYR A 280 18.22 -37.48 34.63
CA TYR A 280 17.78 -38.52 33.71
C TYR A 280 18.64 -39.78 33.79
N GLN A 281 18.22 -40.86 33.13
CA GLN A 281 19.01 -42.09 33.05
C GLN A 281 18.77 -42.84 31.72
N PRO A 282 19.70 -42.82 30.75
CA PRO A 282 19.49 -43.46 29.44
C PRO A 282 19.69 -44.98 29.42
N SER A 283 20.34 -45.57 30.42
CA SER A 283 20.62 -47.01 30.48
C SER A 283 19.60 -47.77 31.32
N SER A 284 19.38 -49.05 31.01
CA SER A 284 18.82 -50.00 31.98
C SER A 284 19.85 -50.34 33.06
N ASN A 285 19.44 -51.11 34.07
CA ASN A 285 20.31 -51.63 35.12
C ASN A 285 21.09 -50.55 35.91
N SER A 286 20.47 -49.39 36.15
CA SER A 286 21.16 -48.25 36.75
C SER A 286 21.00 -48.12 38.27
N THR A 287 22.10 -47.75 38.92
CA THR A 287 22.23 -47.47 40.35
C THR A 287 21.95 -46.00 40.72
N GLY A 288 21.75 -45.11 39.74
CA GLY A 288 21.50 -43.69 40.01
C GLY A 288 21.14 -42.85 38.78
N CYS A 289 20.96 -41.55 39.00
CA CYS A 289 20.53 -40.59 37.97
C CYS A 289 21.65 -39.61 37.61
N ILE A 290 21.72 -39.25 36.33
CA ILE A 290 22.67 -38.29 35.78
C ILE A 290 22.06 -36.88 35.88
N PRO A 291 22.76 -35.88 36.45
CA PRO A 291 22.35 -34.48 36.37
C PRO A 291 22.10 -34.05 34.92
N THR A 292 21.02 -33.33 34.65
CA THR A 292 20.77 -32.77 33.32
C THR A 292 21.81 -31.70 32.98
N ASP A 293 22.34 -31.74 31.76
CA ASP A 293 23.41 -30.85 31.29
C ASP A 293 22.92 -29.40 31.05
N PRO A 294 23.80 -28.39 31.16
CA PRO A 294 23.53 -27.05 30.66
C PRO A 294 23.09 -27.07 29.18
N GLY A 295 22.07 -26.29 28.86
CA GLY A 295 21.39 -26.28 27.56
C GLY A 295 20.23 -27.28 27.44
N TYR A 296 20.01 -28.13 28.44
CA TYR A 296 18.96 -29.14 28.46
C TYR A 296 18.06 -28.98 29.70
N PHE A 297 16.89 -29.61 29.68
CA PHE A 297 15.97 -29.68 30.80
C PHE A 297 15.27 -31.05 30.94
N THR A 298 14.83 -31.36 32.15
CA THR A 298 14.06 -32.57 32.48
C THR A 298 12.92 -32.21 33.45
N ASN A 299 11.71 -32.07 32.91
CA ASN A 299 10.53 -31.63 33.67
C ASN A 299 9.67 -32.78 34.22
N SER A 300 10.01 -34.03 33.91
CA SER A 300 9.22 -35.23 34.24
C SER A 300 10.03 -36.18 35.12
N ILE A 301 9.37 -36.81 36.11
CA ILE A 301 9.97 -37.89 36.90
C ILE A 301 10.06 -39.14 36.01
N GLY A 302 11.15 -39.89 36.10
CA GLY A 302 11.37 -41.08 35.26
C GLY A 302 11.93 -40.76 33.87
N SER A 303 12.57 -39.60 33.69
CA SER A 303 13.11 -39.16 32.40
C SER A 303 14.26 -40.07 31.93
N SER A 304 14.08 -40.81 30.83
CA SER A 304 15.15 -41.62 30.23
C SER A 304 16.12 -40.80 29.36
N SER A 305 15.71 -39.60 28.94
CA SER A 305 16.53 -38.64 28.20
C SER A 305 16.34 -37.22 28.73
N GLN A 306 17.28 -36.34 28.38
CA GLN A 306 17.20 -34.91 28.59
C GLN A 306 16.71 -34.19 27.33
N THR A 307 15.83 -33.20 27.49
CA THR A 307 15.27 -32.44 26.36
C THR A 307 16.13 -31.22 26.11
N ALA A 308 16.62 -31.02 24.88
CA ALA A 308 17.35 -29.81 24.52
C ALA A 308 16.42 -28.59 24.63
N CYS A 309 16.92 -27.48 25.18
CA CYS A 309 16.23 -26.20 25.07
C CYS A 309 16.07 -25.85 23.57
N PRO A 310 14.85 -25.55 23.08
CA PRO A 310 14.66 -25.15 21.70
C PRO A 310 15.37 -23.82 21.40
N ALA A 311 15.74 -23.60 20.14
CA ALA A 311 16.25 -22.31 19.68
C ALA A 311 15.29 -21.17 20.09
N GLY A 312 15.85 -20.02 20.46
CA GLY A 312 15.17 -18.98 21.23
C GLY A 312 15.25 -19.15 22.75
N SER A 313 15.69 -20.29 23.27
CA SER A 313 15.82 -20.52 24.72
C SER A 313 17.10 -21.26 25.10
N TYR A 314 17.63 -20.95 26.27
CA TYR A 314 18.92 -21.44 26.76
C TYR A 314 18.85 -21.84 28.24
N GLN A 315 19.88 -22.54 28.72
CA GLN A 315 19.97 -22.90 30.14
C GLN A 315 21.43 -22.98 30.63
N PRO A 316 21.96 -21.99 31.38
CA PRO A 316 23.36 -21.99 31.81
C PRO A 316 23.68 -22.97 32.94
N TYR A 317 22.69 -23.49 33.67
CA TYR A 317 22.90 -24.32 34.85
C TYR A 317 22.52 -25.79 34.61
N SER A 318 23.19 -26.71 35.29
CA SER A 318 22.82 -28.13 35.32
C SER A 318 21.60 -28.41 36.22
N SER A 319 20.98 -29.58 36.04
CA SER A 319 19.83 -30.07 36.80
C SER A 319 18.60 -29.16 36.79
N GLN A 320 18.27 -28.64 35.61
CA GLN A 320 17.16 -27.70 35.44
C GLN A 320 15.92 -28.34 34.82
N ILE A 321 14.76 -27.79 35.17
CA ILE A 321 13.43 -28.33 34.82
C ILE A 321 12.72 -27.50 33.73
N THR A 322 13.29 -26.36 33.34
CA THR A 322 12.81 -25.44 32.32
C THR A 322 13.98 -24.70 31.65
N CYS A 323 13.69 -24.09 30.49
CA CYS A 323 14.63 -23.22 29.78
C CYS A 323 14.30 -21.74 30.01
N ILE A 324 15.33 -20.89 29.98
CA ILE A 324 15.21 -19.43 30.03
C ILE A 324 15.03 -18.93 28.59
N GLN A 325 14.04 -18.07 28.35
CA GLN A 325 13.85 -17.45 27.03
C GLN A 325 14.95 -16.41 26.77
N ALA A 326 15.36 -16.26 25.51
CA ALA A 326 16.24 -15.17 25.09
C ALA A 326 15.64 -13.81 25.50
N SER A 327 16.48 -12.95 26.06
CA SER A 327 16.11 -11.58 26.44
C SER A 327 15.94 -10.70 25.20
N MET A 328 15.12 -9.65 25.28
CA MET A 328 15.08 -8.64 24.21
C MET A 328 16.49 -8.04 24.02
N GLY A 329 16.91 -7.85 22.77
CA GLY A 329 18.29 -7.52 22.39
C GLY A 329 19.24 -8.73 22.28
N TYR A 330 18.76 -9.94 22.58
CA TYR A 330 19.52 -11.19 22.51
C TYR A 330 18.77 -12.25 21.70
N PHE A 331 19.50 -13.27 21.25
CA PHE A 331 18.97 -14.41 20.49
C PHE A 331 19.65 -15.72 20.91
N VAL A 332 19.07 -16.85 20.51
CA VAL A 332 19.65 -18.19 20.71
C VAL A 332 19.46 -19.03 19.43
N ALA A 333 20.48 -19.09 18.57
CA ALA A 333 20.40 -19.73 17.25
C ALA A 333 20.20 -21.25 17.28
N SER A 334 20.89 -21.95 18.18
CA SER A 334 20.88 -23.42 18.24
C SER A 334 20.05 -23.93 19.41
N SER A 335 19.41 -25.09 19.24
CA SER A 335 18.89 -25.87 20.36
C SER A 335 20.04 -26.48 21.17
N GLY A 336 19.85 -26.65 22.48
CA GLY A 336 20.89 -27.14 23.38
C GLY A 336 21.88 -26.06 23.86
N SER A 337 21.63 -24.77 23.57
CA SER A 337 22.51 -23.67 23.98
C SER A 337 22.47 -23.41 25.49
N ASN A 338 23.64 -23.21 26.10
CA ASN A 338 23.78 -22.83 27.51
C ASN A 338 23.89 -21.31 27.75
N SER A 339 23.91 -20.50 26.69
CA SER A 339 23.95 -19.03 26.74
C SER A 339 23.07 -18.39 25.66
N GLN A 340 22.82 -17.09 25.79
CA GLN A 340 22.24 -16.24 24.74
C GLN A 340 23.32 -15.33 24.14
N GLU A 341 23.22 -15.05 22.84
CA GLU A 341 24.11 -14.14 22.11
C GLU A 341 23.42 -12.78 21.95
N MET A 342 24.18 -11.69 21.94
CA MET A 342 23.63 -10.33 21.77
C MET A 342 23.51 -9.95 20.30
N CYS A 343 22.45 -9.24 19.94
CA CYS A 343 22.30 -8.69 18.59
C CYS A 343 23.36 -7.61 18.34
N THR A 344 24.17 -7.78 17.28
CA THR A 344 25.20 -6.80 16.91
C THR A 344 24.60 -5.63 16.11
N LEU A 345 25.36 -4.53 16.01
CA LEU A 345 25.03 -3.34 15.22
C LEU A 345 24.30 -3.66 13.91
N GLY A 346 23.28 -2.86 13.60
CA GLY A 346 22.36 -3.09 12.49
C GLY A 346 21.27 -4.14 12.74
N ASN A 347 21.27 -4.85 13.88
CA ASN A 347 20.29 -5.89 14.20
C ASN A 347 19.69 -5.66 15.61
N TYR A 348 18.44 -6.05 15.80
CA TYR A 348 17.72 -5.91 17.07
C TYR A 348 16.90 -7.17 17.41
N SER A 349 16.47 -7.28 18.68
CA SER A 349 15.56 -8.35 19.13
C SER A 349 14.44 -7.77 19.99
N ASP A 350 13.25 -7.61 19.41
CA ASP A 350 12.09 -6.95 20.01
C ASP A 350 11.15 -7.89 20.78
N SER A 351 11.46 -9.18 20.82
CA SER A 351 10.60 -10.22 21.37
C SER A 351 11.38 -11.20 22.23
N LEU A 352 10.83 -11.57 23.37
CA LEU A 352 11.39 -12.65 24.20
C LEU A 352 11.37 -13.97 23.41
N GLY A 353 12.47 -14.72 23.46
CA GLY A 353 12.55 -16.03 22.85
C GLY A 353 12.95 -16.07 21.36
N GLN A 354 13.57 -15.00 20.82
CA GLN A 354 14.00 -15.01 19.41
C GLN A 354 15.19 -15.95 19.14
N SER A 355 15.08 -16.75 18.08
CA SER A 355 16.15 -17.64 17.60
C SER A 355 17.17 -16.93 16.71
N GLU A 356 16.85 -15.77 16.16
CA GLU A 356 17.72 -14.95 15.33
C GLU A 356 17.37 -13.47 15.52
N CYS A 357 18.34 -12.58 15.34
CA CYS A 357 18.08 -11.13 15.40
C CYS A 357 17.43 -10.64 14.11
N THR A 358 16.56 -9.65 14.22
CA THR A 358 15.94 -8.98 13.08
C THR A 358 16.86 -7.87 12.57
N LEU A 359 17.12 -7.86 11.26
CA LEU A 359 17.83 -6.76 10.59
C LEU A 359 17.03 -5.45 10.69
N ALA A 360 17.71 -4.33 10.92
CA ALA A 360 17.11 -3.01 10.78
C ALA A 360 16.47 -2.86 9.39
N SER A 361 15.25 -2.35 9.35
CA SER A 361 14.44 -2.17 8.14
C SER A 361 14.94 -0.96 7.32
N PRO A 362 14.68 -0.88 6.00
CA PRO A 362 14.99 0.32 5.23
C PRO A 362 14.27 1.54 5.81
N GLY A 363 15.02 2.63 5.99
CA GLY A 363 14.60 3.84 6.72
C GLY A 363 14.87 3.82 8.23
N TYR A 364 15.46 2.73 8.74
CA TYR A 364 15.79 2.54 10.14
C TYR A 364 17.24 2.06 10.30
N TYR A 365 17.79 2.18 11.52
CA TYR A 365 19.13 1.76 11.87
C TYR A 365 19.20 1.22 13.30
N VAL A 366 20.30 0.55 13.64
CA VAL A 366 20.65 0.16 15.02
C VAL A 366 22.12 0.49 15.29
N SER A 367 22.35 1.51 16.10
CA SER A 367 23.66 2.07 16.44
C SER A 367 24.30 1.49 17.72
N VAL A 368 23.59 0.59 18.43
CA VAL A 368 23.99 0.04 19.73
C VAL A 368 23.79 -1.48 19.77
N ASP A 369 24.82 -2.23 20.16
CA ASP A 369 24.73 -3.69 20.35
C ASP A 369 23.77 -4.04 21.51
N GLY A 370 23.01 -5.12 21.36
CA GLY A 370 22.02 -5.55 22.34
C GLY A 370 20.71 -4.75 22.32
N SER A 371 20.42 -4.01 21.24
CA SER A 371 19.20 -3.20 21.15
C SER A 371 17.93 -4.06 21.04
N SER A 372 16.89 -3.67 21.79
CA SER A 372 15.54 -4.24 21.69
C SER A 372 14.68 -3.62 20.59
N SER A 373 15.21 -2.64 19.85
CA SER A 373 14.46 -1.87 18.85
C SER A 373 15.36 -1.22 17.80
N GLN A 374 14.78 -0.90 16.65
CA GLN A 374 15.41 -0.08 15.61
C GLN A 374 15.01 1.41 15.76
N GLU A 375 15.94 2.31 15.50
CA GLU A 375 15.71 3.76 15.48
C GLU A 375 15.37 4.21 14.05
N ALA A 376 14.43 5.13 13.90
CA ALA A 376 14.05 5.66 12.59
C ALA A 376 15.02 6.75 12.14
N CYS A 377 15.41 6.76 10.87
CA CYS A 377 16.12 7.91 10.29
C CYS A 377 15.25 9.17 10.44
N GLU A 378 15.82 10.26 10.97
CA GLU A 378 15.09 11.53 11.11
C GLU A 378 14.89 12.22 9.75
N SER A 379 13.87 13.07 9.62
CA SER A 379 13.65 13.87 8.41
C SER A 379 14.93 14.63 8.01
N GLY A 380 15.25 14.62 6.72
CA GLY A 380 16.57 15.01 6.20
C GLY A 380 17.57 13.85 6.03
N THR A 381 17.31 12.67 6.62
CA THR A 381 18.14 11.47 6.49
C THR A 381 17.31 10.25 6.04
N TYR A 382 17.94 9.33 5.32
CA TYR A 382 17.29 8.13 4.78
C TYR A 382 18.22 6.91 4.80
N GLN A 383 17.66 5.72 4.64
CA GLN A 383 18.45 4.50 4.54
C GLN A 383 17.81 3.45 3.60
N THR A 384 18.49 3.14 2.49
CA THR A 384 17.95 2.24 1.44
C THR A 384 18.13 0.76 1.75
N LEU A 385 19.12 0.41 2.57
CA LEU A 385 19.49 -0.99 2.84
C LEU A 385 18.97 -1.47 4.20
N GLN A 386 18.89 -2.79 4.35
CA GLN A 386 18.65 -3.45 5.64
C GLN A 386 19.94 -3.60 6.44
N GLY A 387 19.83 -3.78 7.76
CA GLY A 387 20.97 -4.13 8.62
C GLY A 387 21.95 -2.99 8.89
N GLN A 388 21.49 -1.74 8.86
CA GLN A 388 22.35 -0.56 8.82
C GLN A 388 22.54 0.07 10.21
N THR A 389 23.70 0.70 10.40
CA THR A 389 24.14 1.21 11.72
C THR A 389 23.95 2.72 11.88
N ASP A 390 23.64 3.42 10.79
CA ASP A 390 23.50 4.87 10.69
C ASP A 390 22.66 5.23 9.44
N CYS A 391 22.24 6.48 9.31
CA CYS A 391 21.45 7.01 8.19
C CYS A 391 22.30 7.89 7.26
N MET A 392 21.95 7.92 5.98
CA MET A 392 22.57 8.83 5.01
C MET A 392 21.81 10.16 5.01
N TYR A 393 22.52 11.28 5.08
CA TYR A 393 21.92 12.59 4.79
C TYR A 393 21.40 12.63 3.35
N ALA A 394 20.27 13.30 3.12
CA ALA A 394 19.83 13.64 1.78
C ALA A 394 20.94 14.41 1.02
N SER A 395 21.11 14.15 -0.27
CA SER A 395 22.00 14.91 -1.14
C SER A 395 21.50 16.35 -1.32
N ALA A 396 22.39 17.27 -1.70
CA ALA A 396 21.95 18.55 -2.28
C ALA A 396 21.11 18.27 -3.54
N GLY A 397 20.04 19.05 -3.75
CA GLY A 397 18.99 18.78 -4.74
C GLY A 397 17.90 17.79 -4.29
N TYR A 398 18.02 17.22 -3.09
CA TYR A 398 17.09 16.22 -2.56
C TYR A 398 16.61 16.60 -1.14
N TYR A 399 15.47 16.04 -0.75
CA TYR A 399 14.90 16.18 0.58
C TYR A 399 14.29 14.87 1.09
N VAL A 400 14.13 14.77 2.41
CA VAL A 400 13.45 13.65 3.07
C VAL A 400 12.43 14.18 4.10
N PRO A 401 11.12 14.20 3.77
CA PRO A 401 10.13 14.93 4.58
C PRO A 401 9.68 14.22 5.87
N SER A 402 9.90 12.91 5.97
CA SER A 402 9.34 12.07 7.04
C SER A 402 10.41 11.21 7.69
N ASN A 403 10.31 11.01 9.01
CA ASN A 403 11.13 10.02 9.70
C ASN A 403 10.79 8.60 9.21
N GLY A 404 11.77 7.69 9.23
CA GLY A 404 11.59 6.31 8.75
C GLY A 404 11.65 6.15 7.23
N SER A 405 12.10 7.17 6.49
CA SER A 405 12.15 7.17 5.03
C SER A 405 13.30 6.32 4.49
N SER A 406 13.00 5.38 3.59
CA SER A 406 14.01 4.53 2.95
C SER A 406 14.67 5.14 1.70
N GLN A 407 14.16 6.28 1.22
CA GLN A 407 14.63 6.96 0.01
C GLN A 407 14.57 8.49 0.20
N GLN A 408 15.39 9.19 -0.60
CA GLN A 408 15.32 10.64 -0.77
C GLN A 408 14.52 11.02 -2.01
N ILE A 409 13.85 12.16 -1.96
CA ILE A 409 13.01 12.70 -3.04
C ILE A 409 13.76 13.88 -3.68
N SER A 410 13.86 13.93 -5.01
CA SER A 410 14.42 15.09 -5.71
C SER A 410 13.50 16.30 -5.55
N CYS A 411 14.07 17.49 -5.41
CA CYS A 411 13.26 18.72 -5.45
C CYS A 411 12.50 18.82 -6.79
N PRO A 412 11.19 19.09 -6.79
CA PRO A 412 10.45 19.36 -8.01
C PRO A 412 10.93 20.67 -8.65
N GLU A 413 10.64 20.82 -9.94
CA GLU A 413 10.77 22.09 -10.67
C GLU A 413 10.06 23.22 -9.89
N GLY A 414 10.57 24.45 -10.02
CA GLY A 414 10.24 25.56 -9.15
C GLY A 414 10.91 25.54 -7.77
N SER A 415 11.60 24.47 -7.37
CA SER A 415 12.24 24.36 -6.04
C SER A 415 13.64 23.75 -6.07
N PHE A 416 14.51 24.22 -5.17
CA PHE A 416 15.91 23.85 -5.10
C PHE A 416 16.36 23.51 -3.67
N GLN A 417 17.52 22.87 -3.53
CA GLN A 417 18.11 22.61 -2.21
C GLN A 417 19.65 22.63 -2.26
N PRO A 418 20.32 23.72 -1.82
CA PRO A 418 21.78 23.84 -1.90
C PRO A 418 22.54 22.95 -0.91
N ALA A 419 21.90 22.48 0.16
CA ALA A 419 22.54 21.73 1.24
C ALA A 419 21.89 20.36 1.47
N GLY A 420 22.74 19.34 1.60
CA GLY A 420 22.30 18.01 2.01
C GLY A 420 21.80 17.96 3.46
N GLY A 421 21.04 16.92 3.80
CA GLY A 421 20.43 16.74 5.13
C GLY A 421 19.08 17.44 5.32
N SER A 422 18.44 17.87 4.23
CA SER A 422 17.27 18.75 4.28
C SER A 422 15.93 18.01 4.30
N SER A 423 15.00 18.45 5.15
CA SER A 423 13.65 17.88 5.26
C SER A 423 12.62 18.50 4.29
N SER A 424 12.98 19.58 3.59
CA SER A 424 12.18 20.18 2.52
C SER A 424 13.07 20.87 1.48
N CYS A 425 12.51 21.17 0.31
CA CYS A 425 13.10 22.07 -0.68
C CYS A 425 12.76 23.53 -0.36
N ILE A 426 13.51 24.44 -0.96
CA ILE A 426 13.30 25.89 -0.92
C ILE A 426 12.64 26.27 -2.24
N LEU A 427 11.54 27.04 -2.21
CA LEU A 427 10.93 27.55 -3.44
C LEU A 427 11.83 28.61 -4.08
N ALA A 428 11.81 28.68 -5.42
CA ALA A 428 12.38 29.82 -6.14
C ALA A 428 11.74 31.12 -5.64
N ASN A 429 12.56 32.14 -5.40
CA ASN A 429 12.08 33.45 -4.96
C ASN A 429 11.59 34.26 -6.18
N PRO A 430 10.62 35.17 -6.06
CA PRO A 430 10.22 36.04 -7.17
C PRO A 430 11.43 36.75 -7.79
N GLY A 431 11.48 36.77 -9.13
CA GLY A 431 12.65 37.18 -9.91
C GLY A 431 13.64 36.04 -10.23
N PHE A 432 13.41 34.84 -9.69
CA PHE A 432 14.20 33.63 -9.94
C PHE A 432 13.29 32.47 -10.36
N TYR A 433 13.87 31.48 -11.04
CA TYR A 433 13.19 30.26 -11.48
C TYR A 433 14.05 29.02 -11.24
N VAL A 434 13.43 27.84 -11.30
CA VAL A 434 14.12 26.54 -11.27
C VAL A 434 13.48 25.61 -12.31
N SER A 435 14.18 25.36 -13.41
CA SER A 435 13.69 24.51 -14.52
C SER A 435 14.14 23.03 -14.43
N ASP A 436 14.99 22.68 -13.47
CA ASP A 436 15.63 21.36 -13.39
C ASP A 436 15.20 20.58 -12.14
N LEU A 437 14.73 19.34 -12.33
CA LEU A 437 14.47 18.42 -11.22
C LEU A 437 15.74 18.16 -10.41
N GLY A 438 15.65 18.39 -9.11
CA GLY A 438 16.76 18.22 -8.16
C GLY A 438 17.82 19.32 -8.22
N ALA A 439 17.45 20.55 -8.61
CA ALA A 439 18.36 21.68 -8.63
C ALA A 439 18.97 22.01 -7.26
N THR A 440 20.23 22.42 -7.25
CA THR A 440 20.95 22.89 -6.05
C THR A 440 20.94 24.42 -5.89
N GLU A 441 20.48 25.15 -6.91
CA GLU A 441 20.43 26.62 -6.94
C GLU A 441 19.22 27.11 -7.75
N GLN A 442 18.90 28.40 -7.62
CA GLN A 442 17.85 29.09 -8.39
C GLN A 442 18.50 30.05 -9.41
N LEU A 443 17.94 30.11 -10.62
CA LEU A 443 18.46 30.92 -11.72
C LEU A 443 17.72 32.27 -11.77
N GLN A 444 18.43 33.38 -12.02
CA GLN A 444 17.84 34.72 -12.06
C GLN A 444 17.20 35.01 -13.43
N CYS A 445 15.97 35.49 -13.45
CA CYS A 445 15.31 35.91 -14.69
C CYS A 445 16.13 37.01 -15.38
N GLN A 446 16.40 36.84 -16.67
CA GLN A 446 17.21 37.79 -17.45
C GLN A 446 16.33 38.91 -18.00
N GLN A 447 16.94 40.06 -18.31
CA GLN A 447 16.31 41.20 -18.99
C GLN A 447 15.32 40.76 -20.09
N GLY A 448 14.12 41.34 -20.07
CA GLY A 448 12.98 40.92 -20.91
C GLY A 448 12.05 39.87 -20.28
N THR A 449 12.46 39.20 -19.20
CA THR A 449 11.67 38.15 -18.51
C THR A 449 11.55 38.43 -17.01
N PHE A 450 10.46 38.01 -16.38
CA PHE A 450 10.18 38.23 -14.95
C PHE A 450 9.64 36.97 -14.27
N SER A 451 9.67 36.94 -12.94
CA SER A 451 8.98 35.93 -12.12
C SER A 451 8.24 36.62 -10.97
N SER A 452 6.92 36.46 -10.92
CA SER A 452 6.05 37.16 -9.96
C SER A 452 5.64 36.32 -8.76
N GLU A 453 5.75 34.99 -8.83
CA GLU A 453 5.29 34.06 -7.80
C GLU A 453 6.44 33.24 -7.23
N GLU A 454 6.32 32.81 -5.96
CA GLU A 454 7.25 31.84 -5.37
C GLU A 454 7.07 30.47 -6.03
N GLY A 455 8.18 29.78 -6.31
CA GLY A 455 8.16 28.43 -6.84
C GLY A 455 8.05 28.35 -8.37
N GLN A 456 8.45 29.38 -9.11
CA GLN A 456 8.23 29.44 -10.56
C GLN A 456 9.20 28.54 -11.35
N GLU A 457 8.66 27.73 -12.26
CA GLU A 457 9.39 26.75 -13.08
C GLU A 457 10.19 27.41 -14.23
N GLU A 458 9.63 28.47 -14.82
CA GLU A 458 10.26 29.27 -15.88
C GLU A 458 9.90 30.77 -15.75
N CYS A 459 10.77 31.66 -16.24
CA CYS A 459 10.50 33.11 -16.27
C CYS A 459 9.51 33.47 -17.37
N THR A 460 8.50 34.27 -17.04
CA THR A 460 7.50 34.76 -17.98
C THR A 460 8.10 35.89 -18.83
N PRO A 461 8.02 35.83 -20.18
CA PRO A 461 8.40 36.95 -21.04
C PRO A 461 7.49 38.17 -20.81
N ALA A 462 8.04 39.39 -20.89
CA ALA A 462 7.24 40.60 -20.96
C ALA A 462 6.31 40.55 -22.19
N ALA A 463 5.00 40.71 -21.99
CA ALA A 463 4.02 40.73 -23.07
C ALA A 463 4.17 41.98 -23.96
N PRO A 464 3.66 41.99 -25.21
CA PRO A 464 3.75 43.16 -26.08
C PRO A 464 3.11 44.39 -25.42
N GLY A 465 3.79 45.52 -25.52
CA GLY A 465 3.48 46.78 -24.82
C GLY A 465 4.12 46.90 -23.44
N PHE A 466 4.83 45.88 -22.96
CA PHE A 466 5.58 45.89 -21.70
C PHE A 466 7.07 45.59 -21.94
N PHE A 467 7.89 45.88 -20.94
CA PHE A 467 9.33 45.61 -20.95
C PHE A 467 9.82 45.21 -19.54
N VAL A 468 11.00 44.59 -19.49
CA VAL A 468 11.75 44.33 -18.24
C VAL A 468 13.19 44.77 -18.47
N ASP A 469 13.61 45.89 -17.88
CA ASP A 469 14.94 46.48 -18.08
C ASP A 469 16.05 45.86 -17.22
N THR A 470 15.69 45.07 -16.21
CA THR A 470 16.57 44.64 -15.13
C THR A 470 16.46 43.16 -14.84
N ASP A 471 17.60 42.49 -14.61
CA ASP A 471 17.66 41.08 -14.25
C ASP A 471 17.06 40.86 -12.85
N GLY A 472 16.26 39.81 -12.67
CA GLY A 472 15.58 39.49 -11.42
C GLY A 472 14.33 40.31 -11.15
N ALA A 473 13.75 40.95 -12.16
CA ALA A 473 12.49 41.68 -12.01
C ALA A 473 11.34 40.75 -11.60
N THR A 474 10.47 41.25 -10.72
CA THR A 474 9.30 40.52 -10.22
C THR A 474 8.00 40.85 -10.97
N ALA A 475 8.02 41.88 -11.82
CA ALA A 475 6.91 42.29 -12.67
C ALA A 475 7.44 43.08 -13.88
N PRO A 476 6.73 43.06 -15.03
CA PRO A 476 7.08 43.86 -16.19
C PRO A 476 6.52 45.29 -16.06
N SER A 477 7.24 46.28 -16.60
CA SER A 477 6.78 47.67 -16.67
C SER A 477 6.03 47.93 -17.99
N PRO A 478 4.92 48.67 -17.98
CA PRO A 478 4.25 49.07 -19.22
C PRO A 478 5.08 50.12 -19.96
N CYS A 479 5.09 50.07 -21.30
CA CYS A 479 5.68 51.13 -22.11
C CYS A 479 4.92 52.44 -21.90
N PRO A 480 5.61 53.56 -21.62
CA PRO A 480 4.95 54.84 -21.37
C PRO A 480 4.37 55.42 -22.66
N VAL A 481 3.36 56.29 -22.53
CA VAL A 481 2.82 57.07 -23.66
C VAL A 481 3.93 57.75 -24.49
N GLY A 482 3.81 57.69 -25.81
CA GLY A 482 4.84 58.06 -26.78
C GLY A 482 5.74 56.89 -27.20
N GLN A 483 5.84 55.82 -26.41
CA GLN A 483 6.59 54.60 -26.74
C GLN A 483 5.69 53.38 -26.91
N TYR A 484 6.22 52.31 -27.52
CA TYR A 484 5.54 51.03 -27.70
C TYR A 484 6.51 49.85 -27.67
N GLN A 485 5.98 48.62 -27.65
CA GLN A 485 6.78 47.42 -27.89
C GLN A 485 5.93 46.32 -28.56
N GLU A 486 6.34 45.87 -29.75
CA GLU A 486 5.62 44.85 -30.54
C GLU A 486 6.10 43.41 -30.27
N SER A 487 7.31 43.23 -29.73
CA SER A 487 7.91 41.93 -29.45
C SER A 487 7.75 41.49 -28.00
N GLU A 488 7.42 40.21 -27.78
CA GLU A 488 7.51 39.57 -26.47
C GLU A 488 8.96 39.49 -25.98
N GLY A 489 9.16 39.52 -24.66
CA GLY A 489 10.46 39.30 -24.02
C GLY A 489 11.44 40.47 -24.15
N SER A 490 10.95 41.70 -24.33
CA SER A 490 11.82 42.85 -24.63
C SER A 490 12.40 43.56 -23.39
N GLY A 491 13.68 43.94 -23.49
CA GLY A 491 14.39 44.70 -22.47
C GLY A 491 14.06 46.20 -22.41
N SER A 492 13.44 46.76 -23.46
CA SER A 492 13.07 48.18 -23.50
C SER A 492 11.92 48.45 -24.47
N CYS A 493 11.30 49.62 -24.33
CA CYS A 493 10.37 50.14 -25.33
C CYS A 493 11.12 50.87 -26.47
N ILE A 494 10.41 51.13 -27.56
CA ILE A 494 10.86 51.94 -28.69
C ILE A 494 9.94 53.13 -28.88
N ASP A 495 10.50 54.27 -29.29
CA ASP A 495 9.72 55.49 -29.57
C ASP A 495 8.74 55.24 -30.72
N SER A 496 7.52 55.80 -30.62
CA SER A 496 6.56 55.81 -31.72
C SER A 496 7.20 56.46 -32.95
N PRO A 497 7.15 55.84 -34.15
CA PRO A 497 7.79 56.39 -35.33
C PRO A 497 7.09 57.69 -35.77
N PRO A 498 7.79 58.60 -36.49
CA PRO A 498 7.20 59.84 -36.96
C PRO A 498 5.89 59.60 -37.72
N GLY A 499 4.85 60.36 -37.36
CA GLY A 499 3.48 60.21 -37.85
C GLY A 499 2.60 59.22 -37.07
N TYR A 500 3.14 58.53 -36.07
CA TYR A 500 2.41 57.60 -35.21
C TYR A 500 2.56 57.99 -33.74
N VAL A 501 1.58 57.63 -32.92
CA VAL A 501 1.55 57.94 -31.48
C VAL A 501 1.00 56.79 -30.65
N THR A 502 1.36 56.76 -29.37
CA THR A 502 0.73 55.92 -28.34
C THR A 502 0.18 56.78 -27.20
N SER A 503 -1.15 56.79 -27.08
CA SER A 503 -1.89 57.62 -26.12
C SER A 503 -2.25 56.91 -24.82
N THR A 504 -1.85 55.64 -24.67
CA THR A 504 -2.05 54.80 -23.48
C THR A 504 -0.76 54.09 -23.10
N ASP A 505 -0.45 54.02 -21.81
CA ASP A 505 0.62 53.16 -21.31
C ASP A 505 0.29 51.69 -21.63
N GLY A 506 1.32 50.85 -21.84
CA GLY A 506 1.13 49.44 -22.20
C GLY A 506 0.82 49.20 -23.69
N SER A 507 1.07 50.19 -24.56
CA SER A 507 0.75 50.09 -25.99
C SER A 507 1.68 49.12 -26.74
N SER A 508 1.12 48.08 -27.34
CA SER A 508 1.85 47.10 -28.16
C SER A 508 2.08 47.51 -29.60
N SER A 509 1.45 48.59 -30.06
CA SER A 509 1.60 49.16 -31.41
C SER A 509 1.28 50.65 -31.40
N ALA A 510 1.93 51.42 -32.29
CA ALA A 510 1.66 52.85 -32.45
C ALA A 510 0.54 53.09 -33.48
N SER A 511 -0.34 54.07 -33.20
CA SER A 511 -1.47 54.41 -34.07
C SER A 511 -1.15 55.59 -34.99
N PRO A 512 -1.47 55.54 -36.30
CA PRO A 512 -1.15 56.63 -37.22
C PRO A 512 -2.04 57.85 -36.99
N CYS A 513 -1.42 59.03 -37.01
CA CYS A 513 -2.14 60.30 -37.07
C CYS A 513 -3.00 60.39 -38.34
N GLN A 514 -4.15 61.03 -38.23
CA GLN A 514 -5.15 61.12 -39.30
C GLN A 514 -4.95 62.40 -40.12
N PRO A 515 -5.41 62.47 -41.38
CA PRO A 515 -5.34 63.69 -42.19
C PRO A 515 -5.85 64.91 -41.41
N GLY A 516 -5.09 66.00 -41.48
CA GLY A 516 -5.25 67.18 -40.62
C GLY A 516 -4.37 67.20 -39.37
N THR A 517 -3.76 66.07 -38.99
CA THR A 517 -2.93 65.93 -37.78
C THR A 517 -1.59 65.25 -38.06
N TYR A 518 -0.52 65.65 -37.35
CA TYR A 518 0.83 65.11 -37.51
C TYR A 518 1.48 64.78 -36.17
N ALA A 519 2.58 64.01 -36.17
CA ALA A 519 3.39 63.77 -34.97
C ALA A 519 4.87 63.56 -35.28
N VAL A 520 5.77 64.11 -34.46
CA VAL A 520 7.19 63.72 -34.49
C VAL A 520 7.42 62.46 -33.63
N ALA A 521 8.59 61.83 -33.78
CA ALA A 521 8.91 60.61 -33.03
C ALA A 521 8.75 60.78 -31.52
N GLY A 522 8.26 59.74 -30.84
CA GLY A 522 8.09 59.71 -29.39
C GLY A 522 6.91 60.54 -28.84
N GLN A 523 6.03 61.09 -29.69
CA GLN A 523 4.86 61.84 -29.20
C GLN A 523 3.70 60.93 -28.76
N SER A 524 3.05 61.31 -27.66
CA SER A 524 1.90 60.62 -27.07
C SER A 524 0.54 60.98 -27.69
N SER A 525 0.49 62.05 -28.49
CA SER A 525 -0.74 62.58 -29.09
C SER A 525 -0.42 63.33 -30.38
N CYS A 526 -1.24 63.13 -31.41
CA CYS A 526 -1.14 63.89 -32.66
C CYS A 526 -1.43 65.38 -32.42
N MET A 527 -0.68 66.23 -33.11
CA MET A 527 -0.88 67.67 -33.13
C MET A 527 -1.72 68.04 -34.36
N ASP A 528 -2.71 68.92 -34.17
CA ASP A 528 -3.43 69.52 -35.28
C ASP A 528 -2.48 70.33 -36.17
N ALA A 529 -2.74 70.37 -37.48
CA ALA A 529 -2.08 71.33 -38.36
C ALA A 529 -2.41 72.76 -37.92
N ASP A 530 -1.40 73.61 -37.77
CA ASP A 530 -1.55 75.03 -37.43
C ASP A 530 -2.26 75.78 -38.58
N PRO A 531 -3.08 76.80 -38.29
CA PRO A 531 -3.69 77.65 -39.32
C PRO A 531 -2.69 78.15 -40.37
N GLY A 532 -3.10 78.12 -41.63
CA GLY A 532 -2.25 78.34 -42.80
C GLY A 532 -1.52 77.10 -43.29
N ASN A 533 -1.58 75.98 -42.59
CA ASN A 533 -1.00 74.69 -42.99
C ASN A 533 -2.09 73.61 -43.16
N PHE A 534 -1.69 72.46 -43.68
CA PHE A 534 -2.52 71.27 -43.82
C PHE A 534 -1.70 69.98 -43.70
N VAL A 535 -2.38 68.85 -43.51
CA VAL A 535 -1.79 67.50 -43.56
C VAL A 535 -2.69 66.59 -44.42
N SER A 536 -2.27 66.31 -45.66
CA SER A 536 -3.10 65.61 -46.67
C SER A 536 -3.45 64.17 -46.33
N ASP A 537 -2.50 63.44 -45.76
CA ASP A 537 -2.54 61.99 -45.62
C ASP A 537 -2.41 61.57 -44.15
N SER A 538 -2.64 60.29 -43.85
CA SER A 538 -2.33 59.74 -42.53
C SER A 538 -0.83 59.52 -42.35
N ALA A 539 -0.41 59.25 -41.11
CA ALA A 539 0.96 58.92 -40.74
C ALA A 539 2.02 59.98 -41.13
N GLN A 540 1.66 61.26 -41.13
CA GLN A 540 2.58 62.35 -41.48
C GLN A 540 3.34 62.89 -40.27
N SER A 541 4.63 63.16 -40.47
CA SER A 541 5.54 63.65 -39.43
C SER A 541 5.65 65.17 -39.34
N SER A 542 5.06 65.88 -40.29
CA SER A 542 5.08 67.33 -40.40
C SER A 542 3.89 67.84 -41.21
N GLN A 543 3.35 68.99 -40.81
CA GLN A 543 2.43 69.79 -41.62
C GLN A 543 3.11 70.44 -42.84
N GLN A 544 2.30 70.78 -43.86
CA GLN A 544 2.72 71.50 -45.06
C GLN A 544 2.02 72.87 -45.14
N PRO A 545 2.71 73.97 -45.47
CA PRO A 545 2.07 75.27 -45.63
C PRO A 545 1.19 75.32 -46.89
N CYS A 546 0.06 76.01 -46.82
CA CYS A 546 -0.78 76.28 -47.98
C CYS A 546 0.00 77.00 -49.10
N GLU A 547 -0.18 76.55 -50.34
CA GLU A 547 0.42 77.20 -51.52
C GLU A 547 -0.22 78.56 -51.79
N GLN A 548 0.53 79.47 -52.42
CA GLN A 548 0.02 80.77 -52.85
C GLN A 548 -1.26 80.60 -53.71
N GLY A 549 -2.24 81.48 -53.52
CA GLY A 549 -3.59 81.33 -54.06
C GLY A 549 -4.52 80.42 -53.25
N THR A 550 -4.03 79.79 -52.17
CA THR A 550 -4.81 78.98 -51.21
C THR A 550 -4.56 79.43 -49.77
N TYR A 551 -5.56 79.27 -48.91
CA TYR A 551 -5.50 79.66 -47.49
C TYR A 551 -6.24 78.66 -46.60
N GLN A 552 -5.94 78.66 -45.29
CA GLN A 552 -6.63 77.82 -44.32
C GLN A 552 -6.76 78.52 -42.96
N PRO A 553 -7.96 79.04 -42.60
CA PRO A 553 -8.16 79.73 -41.31
C PRO A 553 -8.24 78.78 -40.10
N GLU A 554 -8.72 77.54 -40.28
CA GLU A 554 -8.98 76.62 -39.18
C GLU A 554 -7.80 75.66 -38.95
N PRO A 555 -7.51 75.26 -37.69
CA PRO A 555 -6.55 74.21 -37.40
C PRO A 555 -7.07 72.81 -37.77
N GLY A 556 -6.18 71.83 -37.84
CA GLY A 556 -6.55 70.41 -37.95
C GLY A 556 -7.04 69.98 -39.34
N GLN A 557 -6.67 70.71 -40.41
CA GLN A 557 -7.28 70.56 -41.74
C GLN A 557 -6.40 69.76 -42.71
N SER A 558 -7.04 68.94 -43.55
CA SER A 558 -6.35 68.07 -44.52
C SER A 558 -6.16 68.68 -45.91
N SER A 559 -6.64 69.91 -46.15
CA SER A 559 -6.43 70.64 -47.40
C SER A 559 -6.65 72.15 -47.20
N CYS A 560 -6.18 72.94 -48.17
CA CYS A 560 -6.35 74.39 -48.19
C CYS A 560 -7.52 74.82 -49.08
N LEU A 561 -8.17 75.93 -48.73
CA LEU A 561 -9.25 76.54 -49.49
C LEU A 561 -8.68 77.44 -50.60
N PHE A 562 -9.21 77.35 -51.82
CA PHE A 562 -8.85 78.31 -52.88
C PHE A 562 -9.31 79.74 -52.51
N SER A 563 -8.52 80.75 -52.88
CA SER A 563 -8.97 82.14 -52.84
C SER A 563 -10.26 82.29 -53.66
N GLN A 564 -11.21 83.05 -53.14
CA GLN A 564 -12.53 83.25 -53.74
C GLN A 564 -12.55 84.47 -54.67
N PRO A 565 -13.45 84.54 -55.66
CA PRO A 565 -13.53 85.69 -56.57
C PRO A 565 -13.67 87.00 -55.79
N GLY A 566 -12.94 88.03 -56.23
CA GLY A 566 -12.74 89.29 -55.53
C GLY A 566 -11.62 89.28 -54.49
N ASN A 567 -10.92 88.16 -54.31
CA ASN A 567 -9.84 87.99 -53.34
C ASN A 567 -8.64 87.24 -53.95
N TYR A 568 -7.47 87.43 -53.36
CA TYR A 568 -6.21 86.77 -53.73
C TYR A 568 -5.45 86.29 -52.49
N VAL A 569 -4.45 85.44 -52.71
CA VAL A 569 -3.47 85.04 -51.69
C VAL A 569 -2.08 85.04 -52.35
N ASP A 570 -1.20 85.90 -51.87
CA ASP A 570 0.16 86.12 -52.41
C ASP A 570 1.27 85.41 -51.60
N LYS A 571 1.00 85.02 -50.35
CA LYS A 571 1.93 84.35 -49.44
C LYS A 571 1.65 82.86 -49.30
N TYR A 572 2.70 82.07 -49.09
CA TYR A 572 2.57 80.71 -48.53
C TYR A 572 2.12 80.78 -47.07
N GLY A 573 1.47 79.72 -46.58
CA GLY A 573 1.08 79.64 -45.17
C GLY A 573 -0.04 80.60 -44.77
N ALA A 574 -0.92 80.98 -45.71
CA ALA A 574 -1.93 82.00 -45.48
C ALA A 574 -3.10 81.47 -44.63
N THR A 575 -3.41 82.18 -43.55
CA THR A 575 -4.62 81.96 -42.72
C THR A 575 -5.87 82.60 -43.31
N GLU A 576 -5.71 83.55 -44.23
CA GLU A 576 -6.77 84.41 -44.75
C GLU A 576 -6.51 84.77 -46.22
N GLN A 577 -7.52 85.32 -46.89
CA GLN A 577 -7.43 85.83 -48.25
C GLN A 577 -7.58 87.36 -48.26
N THR A 578 -6.78 88.03 -49.08
CA THR A 578 -6.79 89.49 -49.20
C THR A 578 -7.82 89.92 -50.24
N PRO A 579 -8.79 90.80 -49.91
CA PRO A 579 -9.70 91.35 -50.92
C PRO A 579 -8.96 92.24 -51.92
N CYS A 580 -9.46 92.33 -53.14
CA CYS A 580 -8.96 93.31 -54.11
C CYS A 580 -9.25 94.74 -53.63
N ASP A 581 -8.29 95.64 -53.80
CA ASP A 581 -8.45 97.07 -53.51
C ASP A 581 -9.34 97.76 -54.56
N GLU A 582 -9.85 98.95 -54.24
CA GLU A 582 -10.65 99.77 -55.17
C GLU A 582 -9.86 100.05 -56.46
N GLY A 583 -10.58 100.13 -57.58
CA GLY A 583 -9.96 100.14 -58.90
C GLY A 583 -9.43 98.78 -59.39
N THR A 584 -9.44 97.72 -58.58
CA THR A 584 -8.97 96.38 -58.98
C THR A 584 -10.00 95.28 -58.71
N TYR A 585 -10.01 94.21 -59.50
CA TYR A 585 -10.96 93.10 -59.39
C TYR A 585 -10.31 91.74 -59.67
N GLN A 586 -10.96 90.65 -59.25
CA GLN A 586 -10.49 89.30 -59.55
C GLN A 586 -11.65 88.32 -59.85
N PRO A 587 -11.91 87.95 -61.12
CA PRO A 587 -13.03 87.08 -61.47
C PRO A 587 -12.82 85.59 -61.16
N GLY A 588 -11.58 85.14 -60.98
CA GLY A 588 -11.25 83.72 -60.78
C GLY A 588 -11.00 83.30 -59.34
N GLN A 589 -11.12 82.00 -59.06
CA GLN A 589 -10.58 81.37 -57.85
C GLN A 589 -9.10 81.01 -57.99
N ASN A 590 -8.40 80.83 -56.87
CA ASN A 590 -6.97 80.47 -56.79
C ASN A 590 -6.07 81.46 -57.55
N LYS A 591 -5.86 82.65 -56.96
CA LYS A 591 -5.24 83.81 -57.62
C LYS A 591 -4.26 84.52 -56.69
N LEU A 592 -3.17 85.01 -57.29
CA LEU A 592 -2.01 85.59 -56.58
C LEU A 592 -2.05 87.14 -56.51
N GLY A 593 -3.06 87.76 -57.10
CA GLY A 593 -3.23 89.21 -57.17
C GLY A 593 -4.50 89.59 -57.92
N CYS A 594 -4.77 90.89 -57.99
CA CYS A 594 -5.93 91.45 -58.67
C CYS A 594 -5.56 92.05 -60.03
N ILE A 595 -6.58 92.32 -60.85
CA ILE A 595 -6.48 92.90 -62.18
C ILE A 595 -7.00 94.33 -62.10
N ASN A 596 -6.26 95.31 -62.62
CA ASN A 596 -6.73 96.69 -62.71
C ASN A 596 -8.01 96.77 -63.56
N ALA A 597 -8.92 97.68 -63.23
CA ALA A 597 -10.02 98.04 -64.10
C ALA A 597 -9.50 98.49 -65.48
N ASP A 598 -10.08 97.97 -66.56
CA ASP A 598 -9.75 98.38 -67.93
C ASP A 598 -10.21 99.83 -68.18
N PRO A 599 -9.50 100.65 -68.98
CA PRO A 599 -9.96 101.99 -69.36
C PRO A 599 -11.41 101.99 -69.88
N GLY A 600 -12.17 103.00 -69.49
CA GLY A 600 -13.63 103.08 -69.63
C GLY A 600 -14.42 102.31 -68.57
N ASN A 601 -13.76 101.68 -67.59
CA ASN A 601 -14.38 100.95 -66.49
C ASN A 601 -13.80 101.39 -65.14
N PHE A 602 -14.52 101.07 -64.06
CA PHE A 602 -14.18 101.40 -62.68
C PHE A 602 -14.57 100.28 -61.71
N VAL A 603 -13.93 100.25 -60.54
CA VAL A 603 -14.27 99.32 -59.45
C VAL A 603 -14.46 100.10 -58.14
N PRO A 604 -15.71 100.38 -57.72
CA PRO A 604 -16.03 101.38 -56.69
C PRO A 604 -16.08 100.85 -55.24
N SER A 605 -15.55 99.65 -54.99
CA SER A 605 -15.35 99.13 -53.63
C SER A 605 -14.37 97.97 -53.65
N THR A 606 -13.78 97.67 -52.50
CA THR A 606 -12.93 96.48 -52.33
C THR A 606 -13.72 95.17 -52.52
N GLY A 607 -12.98 94.06 -52.72
CA GLY A 607 -13.53 92.70 -52.74
C GLY A 607 -14.30 92.32 -54.00
N ARG A 608 -14.13 93.05 -55.12
CA ARG A 608 -14.96 92.88 -56.33
C ARG A 608 -14.43 91.80 -57.27
N SER A 609 -15.32 90.94 -57.76
CA SER A 609 -15.04 89.94 -58.78
C SER A 609 -15.26 90.43 -60.22
N TYR A 610 -15.69 91.68 -60.41
CA TYR A 610 -16.02 92.28 -61.71
C TYR A 610 -15.85 93.81 -61.67
N GLN A 611 -15.75 94.42 -62.85
CA GLN A 611 -15.69 95.88 -63.06
C GLN A 611 -17.01 96.42 -63.64
N ASN A 612 -17.30 97.70 -63.38
CA ASN A 612 -18.43 98.44 -63.95
C ASN A 612 -17.93 99.31 -65.11
N SER A 613 -18.65 99.39 -66.23
CA SER A 613 -18.33 100.38 -67.27
C SER A 613 -18.84 101.78 -66.88
N CYS A 614 -18.11 102.83 -67.27
CA CYS A 614 -18.58 104.22 -67.10
C CYS A 614 -19.89 104.46 -67.87
N ASP A 615 -20.78 105.29 -67.32
CA ASP A 615 -22.04 105.63 -67.96
C ASP A 615 -21.88 106.62 -69.11
N LYS A 616 -22.95 106.87 -69.89
CA LYS A 616 -22.92 107.93 -70.91
C LYS A 616 -22.71 109.30 -70.27
N GLY A 617 -21.93 110.15 -70.92
CA GLY A 617 -21.47 111.41 -70.34
C GLY A 617 -20.27 111.27 -69.39
N GLN A 618 -19.80 110.04 -69.12
CA GLN A 618 -18.63 109.76 -68.30
C GLN A 618 -17.59 108.94 -69.07
N TYR A 619 -16.32 109.16 -68.78
CA TYR A 619 -15.20 108.41 -69.35
C TYR A 619 -14.16 108.07 -68.28
N GLN A 620 -13.27 107.14 -68.58
CA GLN A 620 -12.09 106.89 -67.74
C GLN A 620 -10.90 106.51 -68.60
N SER A 621 -9.91 107.39 -68.70
CA SER A 621 -8.74 107.23 -69.58
C SER A 621 -7.64 106.35 -68.98
N GLU A 622 -7.63 106.16 -67.66
CA GLU A 622 -6.60 105.39 -66.97
C GLU A 622 -7.14 104.03 -66.48
N ALA A 623 -6.24 103.03 -66.43
CA ALA A 623 -6.56 101.72 -65.88
C ALA A 623 -6.39 101.71 -64.35
N GLY A 624 -7.20 100.93 -63.65
CA GLY A 624 -7.08 100.74 -62.19
C GLY A 624 -7.82 101.78 -61.35
N GLN A 625 -8.87 102.39 -61.88
CA GLN A 625 -9.55 103.54 -61.28
C GLN A 625 -10.84 103.16 -60.55
N SER A 626 -11.14 103.82 -59.42
CA SER A 626 -12.30 103.52 -58.57
C SER A 626 -13.58 104.27 -58.97
N GLU A 627 -13.47 105.31 -59.80
CA GLU A 627 -14.58 106.09 -60.33
C GLU A 627 -14.34 106.56 -61.79
N CYS A 628 -15.36 107.16 -62.40
CA CYS A 628 -15.29 107.70 -63.76
C CYS A 628 -15.33 109.23 -63.76
N LEU A 629 -14.57 109.84 -64.67
CA LEU A 629 -14.57 111.28 -64.90
C LEU A 629 -15.83 111.69 -65.68
N MET A 630 -16.42 112.81 -65.30
CA MET A 630 -17.47 113.45 -66.11
C MET A 630 -16.83 114.06 -67.36
N ALA A 631 -17.55 114.10 -68.49
CA ALA A 631 -17.14 114.91 -69.63
C ALA A 631 -17.00 116.39 -69.21
N ASP A 632 -15.90 117.04 -69.58
CA ASP A 632 -15.66 118.45 -69.33
C ASP A 632 -16.62 119.33 -70.16
N PRO A 633 -16.99 120.54 -69.70
CA PRO A 633 -17.68 121.52 -70.53
C PRO A 633 -16.95 121.73 -71.87
N GLY A 634 -17.73 121.90 -72.94
CA GLY A 634 -17.25 121.92 -74.32
C GLY A 634 -17.00 120.53 -74.92
N ASN A 635 -17.12 119.45 -74.15
CA ASN A 635 -16.95 118.07 -74.60
C ASN A 635 -18.19 117.21 -74.32
N PHE A 636 -18.24 116.03 -74.93
CA PHE A 636 -19.29 115.03 -74.73
C PHE A 636 -18.76 113.58 -74.78
N VAL A 637 -19.51 112.65 -74.20
CA VAL A 637 -19.22 111.20 -74.24
C VAL A 637 -20.47 110.40 -74.66
N PRO A 638 -20.57 109.90 -75.91
CA PRO A 638 -21.82 109.37 -76.48
C PRO A 638 -22.17 107.92 -76.06
N SER A 639 -21.21 107.18 -75.49
CA SER A 639 -21.32 105.74 -75.20
C SER A 639 -20.77 105.41 -73.80
N SER A 640 -21.43 104.50 -73.10
CA SER A 640 -20.89 103.87 -71.90
C SER A 640 -19.63 103.05 -72.22
N GLY A 641 -18.71 102.93 -71.27
CA GLY A 641 -17.44 102.23 -71.47
C GLY A 641 -16.38 103.05 -72.23
N ALA A 642 -16.47 104.38 -72.25
CA ALA A 642 -15.57 105.24 -73.01
C ALA A 642 -14.24 105.51 -72.28
N ASP A 643 -13.14 105.38 -73.03
CA ASP A 643 -11.77 105.74 -72.62
C ASP A 643 -11.47 107.24 -72.74
N LYS A 644 -12.34 108.02 -73.39
CA LYS A 644 -12.13 109.45 -73.69
C LYS A 644 -13.42 110.21 -73.96
N GLN A 645 -13.32 111.53 -73.80
CA GLN A 645 -14.28 112.53 -74.24
C GLN A 645 -13.93 113.09 -75.63
N PHE A 646 -14.92 113.73 -76.27
CA PHE A 646 -14.80 114.35 -77.59
C PHE A 646 -15.26 115.81 -77.56
N PRO A 647 -14.55 116.78 -78.16
CA PRO A 647 -14.97 118.17 -78.17
C PRO A 647 -16.17 118.40 -79.10
N CYS A 648 -17.03 119.35 -78.73
CA CYS A 648 -18.10 119.84 -79.60
C CYS A 648 -17.52 120.47 -80.87
N SER A 649 -18.22 120.29 -81.99
CA SER A 649 -17.77 120.78 -83.31
C SER A 649 -18.18 122.25 -83.51
N PRO A 650 -17.47 123.05 -84.32
CA PRO A 650 -17.87 124.43 -84.59
C PRO A 650 -19.32 124.50 -85.12
N GLY A 651 -20.12 125.38 -84.51
CA GLY A 651 -21.59 125.41 -84.66
C GLY A 651 -22.35 124.75 -83.50
N SER A 652 -21.70 123.93 -82.65
CA SER A 652 -22.24 123.42 -81.39
C SER A 652 -21.33 123.68 -80.19
N TYR A 653 -21.95 123.81 -79.01
CA TYR A 653 -21.31 124.12 -77.74
C TYR A 653 -21.88 123.20 -76.64
N GLN A 654 -21.24 123.15 -75.47
CA GLN A 654 -21.78 122.40 -74.33
C GLN A 654 -21.40 123.10 -73.00
N PRO A 655 -22.34 123.81 -72.35
CA PRO A 655 -22.04 124.56 -71.12
C PRO A 655 -21.94 123.66 -69.88
N ALA A 656 -22.52 122.46 -69.89
CA ALA A 656 -22.58 121.56 -68.73
C ALA A 656 -21.57 120.42 -68.83
N SER A 657 -21.01 120.02 -67.69
CA SER A 657 -20.23 118.78 -67.57
C SER A 657 -21.12 117.53 -67.61
N GLY A 658 -20.55 116.39 -67.95
CA GLY A 658 -21.20 115.07 -67.86
C GLY A 658 -22.19 114.77 -68.98
N GLN A 659 -22.09 115.45 -70.12
CA GLN A 659 -23.09 115.34 -71.19
C GLN A 659 -22.70 114.34 -72.28
N SER A 660 -23.70 113.71 -72.90
CA SER A 660 -23.51 112.71 -73.95
C SER A 660 -23.70 113.23 -75.37
N ASP A 661 -23.99 114.52 -75.54
CA ASP A 661 -24.16 115.22 -76.82
C ASP A 661 -23.92 116.74 -76.64
N CYS A 662 -23.88 117.49 -77.75
CA CYS A 662 -23.65 118.95 -77.78
C CYS A 662 -24.90 119.74 -78.19
N GLU A 663 -25.06 120.94 -77.65
CA GLU A 663 -26.13 121.88 -78.03
C GLU A 663 -25.76 122.66 -79.30
N MET A 664 -26.68 122.77 -80.26
CA MET A 664 -26.47 123.60 -81.45
C MET A 664 -26.62 125.08 -81.10
N ALA A 665 -25.78 125.95 -81.68
CA ALA A 665 -25.93 127.40 -81.54
C ALA A 665 -27.34 127.85 -81.96
N SER A 666 -27.98 128.71 -81.16
CA SER A 666 -29.34 129.21 -81.41
C SER A 666 -29.36 130.30 -82.49
N GLU A 667 -30.58 130.68 -82.92
CA GLU A 667 -30.78 131.79 -83.84
C GLU A 667 -30.19 133.12 -83.30
N ASP A 668 -29.74 133.97 -84.22
CA ASP A 668 -28.95 135.19 -83.98
C ASP A 668 -27.67 135.02 -83.12
N HIS A 669 -27.18 133.78 -82.97
CA HIS A 669 -25.91 133.44 -82.33
C HIS A 669 -25.01 132.61 -83.26
N PHE A 670 -23.73 132.49 -82.92
CA PHE A 670 -22.77 131.63 -83.61
C PHE A 670 -21.73 131.01 -82.68
N VAL A 671 -21.15 129.89 -83.10
CA VAL A 671 -20.01 129.23 -82.44
C VAL A 671 -18.90 129.02 -83.46
N GLY A 672 -17.77 129.70 -83.28
CA GLY A 672 -16.67 129.75 -84.26
C GLY A 672 -15.63 128.64 -84.14
N GLU A 673 -15.48 128.03 -82.96
CA GLU A 673 -14.38 127.12 -82.61
C GLU A 673 -14.90 125.80 -82.02
N SER A 674 -14.06 124.76 -82.01
CA SER A 674 -14.37 123.45 -81.42
C SER A 674 -14.08 123.45 -79.92
N GLY A 675 -14.91 122.76 -79.13
CA GLY A 675 -14.77 122.72 -77.67
C GLY A 675 -15.42 123.92 -76.96
N ALA A 676 -16.29 124.67 -77.63
CA ALA A 676 -16.93 125.85 -77.05
C ALA A 676 -17.88 125.51 -75.89
N THR A 677 -17.80 126.30 -74.82
CA THR A 677 -18.72 126.23 -73.66
C THR A 677 -19.90 127.21 -73.76
N GLU A 678 -19.86 128.13 -74.72
CA GLU A 678 -20.86 129.19 -74.90
C GLU A 678 -21.00 129.59 -76.38
N GLN A 679 -21.99 130.44 -76.68
CA GLN A 679 -22.31 130.92 -78.02
C GLN A 679 -22.36 132.45 -78.09
N THR A 680 -21.89 133.03 -79.20
CA THR A 680 -21.69 134.48 -79.35
C THR A 680 -22.84 135.13 -80.14
N PRO A 681 -23.50 136.20 -79.65
CA PRO A 681 -24.60 136.86 -80.36
C PRO A 681 -24.15 137.75 -81.54
N CYS A 682 -25.05 137.98 -82.48
CA CYS A 682 -24.84 138.89 -83.62
C CYS A 682 -24.87 140.38 -83.23
N SER A 683 -24.14 141.21 -83.98
CA SER A 683 -24.05 142.66 -83.74
C SER A 683 -25.24 143.43 -84.31
N SER A 684 -25.64 144.53 -83.65
CA SER A 684 -26.83 145.31 -84.04
C SER A 684 -26.78 145.81 -85.49
N GLY A 685 -27.70 145.30 -86.32
CA GLY A 685 -27.75 145.52 -87.77
C GLY A 685 -27.46 144.28 -88.62
N ASP A 686 -26.88 143.24 -88.01
CA ASP A 686 -26.59 141.95 -88.62
C ASP A 686 -27.45 140.85 -87.95
N VAL A 687 -27.87 139.84 -88.72
CA VAL A 687 -28.76 138.73 -88.27
C VAL A 687 -28.28 137.35 -88.74
N GLN A 688 -28.75 136.29 -88.11
CA GLN A 688 -28.53 134.89 -88.47
C GLN A 688 -29.75 134.00 -88.13
N PRO A 689 -30.66 133.75 -89.09
CA PRO A 689 -31.93 133.04 -88.84
C PRO A 689 -31.81 131.50 -88.91
N ASN A 690 -30.65 130.92 -88.61
CA ASN A 690 -30.43 129.47 -88.61
C ASN A 690 -29.64 129.04 -87.38
N THR A 691 -30.01 127.91 -86.79
CA THR A 691 -29.22 127.25 -85.74
C THR A 691 -27.96 126.61 -86.32
N GLY A 692 -26.95 126.38 -85.47
CA GLY A 692 -25.67 125.77 -85.87
C GLY A 692 -24.72 126.72 -86.62
N ALA A 693 -24.95 128.02 -86.57
CA ALA A 693 -24.21 128.98 -87.39
C ALA A 693 -22.79 129.27 -86.87
N LEU A 694 -21.93 129.70 -87.81
CA LEU A 694 -20.53 130.07 -87.55
C LEU A 694 -20.24 131.58 -87.74
N LYS A 695 -21.24 132.41 -88.14
CA LYS A 695 -21.18 133.90 -88.29
C LYS A 695 -22.52 134.53 -88.77
N CYS A 696 -22.60 135.87 -88.78
CA CYS A 696 -23.81 136.70 -89.08
C CYS A 696 -23.81 137.39 -90.49
N ILE A 697 -24.91 138.09 -90.87
CA ILE A 697 -25.19 138.64 -92.23
C ILE A 697 -25.91 140.04 -92.19
N LYS A 698 -25.72 140.93 -93.20
CA LYS A 698 -26.18 142.36 -93.27
C LYS A 698 -27.41 142.65 -94.18
N GLY A 699 -28.13 143.79 -93.94
CA GLY A 699 -29.38 144.20 -94.65
C GLY A 699 -29.51 145.66 -95.23
N PRO A 700 -30.68 146.06 -95.82
CA PRO A 700 -30.82 147.21 -96.75
C PRO A 700 -31.85 148.34 -96.37
N SER A 701 -31.95 149.43 -97.18
CA SER A 701 -32.86 150.59 -96.94
C SER A 701 -33.27 151.39 -98.22
N THR A 702 -34.28 152.30 -98.14
CA THR A 702 -34.83 153.08 -99.28
C THR A 702 -35.35 154.49 -98.92
N PHE A 703 -34.76 155.56 -99.52
CA PHE A 703 -35.17 157.00 -99.46
C PHE A 703 -35.19 157.63 -98.03
N GLY A 704 -35.34 158.95 -97.80
CA GLY A 704 -35.42 160.18 -98.61
C GLY A 704 -35.66 161.38 -97.65
N ASP A 705 -35.64 162.67 -98.01
CA ASP A 705 -35.37 163.41 -99.26
C ASP A 705 -35.02 164.90 -98.91
N TYR A 706 -34.76 165.77 -99.90
CA TYR A 706 -34.37 167.20 -99.85
C TYR A 706 -32.93 167.58 -99.44
N LEU A 707 -32.31 168.34 -100.37
CA LEU A 707 -31.05 169.09 -100.31
C LEU A 707 -31.09 170.28 -99.29
N PRO A 708 -29.97 170.96 -98.90
CA PRO A 708 -28.97 171.49 -99.84
C PRO A 708 -27.49 171.67 -99.40
N ILE A 709 -26.68 172.15 -100.37
CA ILE A 709 -25.51 173.07 -100.24
C ILE A 709 -24.06 172.50 -100.06
N LEU A 710 -23.29 172.65 -101.15
CA LEU A 710 -21.83 172.90 -101.33
C LEU A 710 -20.75 171.78 -101.48
N ILE A 711 -20.04 171.89 -102.62
CA ILE A 711 -18.59 171.68 -102.90
C ILE A 711 -18.06 170.21 -102.95
N ILE A 712 -17.69 169.59 -104.11
CA ILE A 712 -16.61 169.84 -105.13
C ILE A 712 -15.25 169.21 -104.73
N PRO A 713 -14.46 168.52 -105.61
CA PRO A 713 -14.72 167.91 -106.95
C PRO A 713 -13.90 166.61 -107.34
N LEU A 714 -13.90 166.25 -108.66
CA LEU A 714 -12.95 165.39 -109.45
C LEU A 714 -13.09 163.84 -109.36
N LEU A 715 -13.41 163.08 -110.44
CA LEU A 715 -12.65 162.64 -111.65
C LEU A 715 -11.58 161.54 -111.36
N ILE A 716 -11.24 160.51 -112.18
CA ILE A 716 -11.40 160.12 -113.62
C ILE A 716 -11.10 158.58 -113.73
N VAL A 717 -11.30 157.70 -114.76
CA VAL A 717 -12.23 157.46 -115.90
C VAL A 717 -11.81 156.13 -116.64
N ALA A 718 -12.69 155.46 -117.42
CA ALA A 718 -12.42 154.37 -118.41
C ALA A 718 -12.02 152.97 -117.83
N SER A 719 -12.04 151.79 -118.51
CA SER A 719 -12.58 151.25 -119.80
C SER A 719 -12.35 149.71 -119.85
N ALA A 720 -12.91 148.83 -120.71
CA ALA A 720 -14.14 148.75 -121.53
C ALA A 720 -14.18 147.37 -122.30
N LEU A 721 -15.11 147.19 -123.26
CA LEU A 721 -15.13 146.21 -124.38
C LEU A 721 -15.56 144.73 -124.17
N PHE A 722 -16.66 144.37 -124.86
CA PHE A 722 -16.89 143.19 -125.71
C PHE A 722 -16.32 141.79 -125.33
N TYR A 723 -17.22 140.80 -125.19
CA TYR A 723 -17.64 139.98 -126.36
C TYR A 723 -19.05 139.37 -126.16
N LYS A 724 -19.52 138.52 -127.08
CA LYS A 724 -20.93 138.09 -127.28
C LYS A 724 -20.99 136.64 -127.83
N TYR A 725 -22.20 136.04 -127.95
CA TYR A 725 -22.50 134.72 -128.57
C TYR A 725 -22.19 133.46 -127.70
N ARG A 726 -22.93 132.33 -127.71
CA ARG A 726 -24.22 131.94 -128.36
C ARG A 726 -24.90 130.68 -127.72
N LYS A 727 -26.24 130.58 -127.86
CA LYS A 727 -27.10 129.38 -128.13
C LYS A 727 -26.89 127.99 -127.42
N LYS A 728 -27.97 127.56 -126.74
CA LYS A 728 -28.81 126.32 -126.94
C LYS A 728 -28.51 125.38 -128.14
N PRO A 729 -28.97 124.09 -128.17
CA PRO A 729 -29.43 123.18 -127.08
C PRO A 729 -29.07 121.66 -127.28
N ASP A 730 -29.68 120.78 -126.46
CA ASP A 730 -30.05 119.34 -126.67
C ASP A 730 -29.06 118.28 -127.23
N GLY A 731 -28.83 117.17 -126.46
CA GLY A 731 -28.69 115.81 -127.02
C GLY A 731 -27.56 114.85 -126.56
N VAL A 732 -27.95 113.62 -126.17
CA VAL A 732 -27.38 112.31 -126.61
C VAL A 732 -26.00 111.77 -126.07
N THR A 733 -26.09 110.93 -125.01
CA THR A 733 -25.43 109.61 -124.76
C THR A 733 -23.90 109.35 -124.49
N THR A 734 -23.67 108.65 -123.36
CA THR A 734 -22.88 107.37 -123.14
C THR A 734 -21.38 107.27 -122.73
N LYS A 735 -21.15 106.35 -121.75
CA LYS A 735 -20.00 105.40 -121.52
C LYS A 735 -18.69 105.99 -120.90
N LYS A 736 -17.84 105.24 -120.15
CA LYS A 736 -17.76 103.78 -119.84
C LYS A 736 -16.89 103.43 -118.57
N GLY A 737 -17.27 102.37 -117.82
CA GLY A 737 -16.39 101.56 -116.93
C GLY A 737 -16.03 102.16 -115.55
N ARG A 738 -15.66 101.44 -114.48
CA ARG A 738 -15.38 99.99 -114.14
C ARG A 738 -15.55 99.79 -112.60
N ASN A 739 -15.03 98.80 -111.84
CA ASN A 739 -15.13 97.32 -111.60
C ASN A 739 -14.43 97.11 -110.19
N ASP A 740 -14.41 96.05 -109.36
CA ASP A 740 -15.06 94.72 -109.11
C ASP A 740 -14.42 94.17 -107.77
N LYS A 741 -14.86 93.17 -106.97
CA LYS A 741 -16.05 92.27 -106.83
C LYS A 741 -15.95 91.43 -105.51
N TRP A 742 -17.05 90.74 -105.13
CA TRP A 742 -17.12 89.49 -104.28
C TRP A 742 -16.98 89.61 -102.74
N GLY A 743 -17.49 88.64 -101.92
CA GLY A 743 -18.18 87.36 -102.25
C GLY A 743 -18.82 86.63 -101.03
N GLN A 744 -19.43 85.42 -101.23
CA GLN A 744 -20.26 84.69 -100.23
C GLN A 744 -20.35 83.15 -100.51
N LYS A 745 -20.50 82.29 -99.45
CA LYS A 745 -20.95 80.85 -99.35
C LYS A 745 -20.82 80.38 -97.86
N THR A 746 -21.51 79.43 -97.17
CA THR A 746 -22.55 78.35 -97.36
C THR A 746 -22.09 76.89 -97.65
N ILE A 747 -22.36 75.92 -96.75
CA ILE A 747 -22.70 74.46 -96.94
C ILE A 747 -22.89 73.68 -95.59
N ASP A 748 -23.76 72.65 -95.56
CA ASP A 748 -24.01 71.68 -94.45
C ASP A 748 -23.27 70.33 -94.60
N TYR A 749 -22.96 69.60 -93.50
CA TYR A 749 -23.17 68.13 -93.38
C TYR A 749 -23.04 67.56 -91.94
N VAL A 750 -23.41 66.27 -91.75
CA VAL A 750 -23.61 65.53 -90.47
C VAL A 750 -23.03 64.09 -90.59
N PRO A 751 -22.33 63.48 -89.58
CA PRO A 751 -22.92 62.34 -88.83
C PRO A 751 -22.35 61.90 -87.43
N LYS A 752 -23.25 61.26 -86.65
CA LYS A 752 -23.09 60.07 -85.77
C LYS A 752 -22.22 60.04 -84.47
N THR A 753 -22.94 60.19 -83.35
CA THR A 753 -22.97 59.31 -82.13
C THR A 753 -21.99 58.14 -81.93
N ILE A 754 -21.31 58.12 -80.75
CA ILE A 754 -21.11 56.98 -79.81
C ILE A 754 -20.49 57.48 -78.48
N GLY A 755 -20.67 56.88 -77.28
CA GLY A 755 -21.61 55.79 -76.98
C GLY A 755 -21.65 55.11 -75.58
N ARG A 756 -20.67 55.19 -74.64
CA ARG A 756 -20.70 54.35 -73.41
C ARG A 756 -20.05 54.87 -72.09
N LYS A 757 -20.88 54.88 -71.04
CA LYS A 757 -20.70 54.42 -69.62
C LYS A 757 -19.43 54.70 -68.77
N ARG A 758 -19.74 55.08 -67.51
CA ARG A 758 -18.98 54.89 -66.23
C ARG A 758 -17.72 55.75 -66.06
N LYS A 759 -17.33 56.11 -64.83
CA LYS A 759 -17.87 55.70 -63.51
C LYS A 759 -19.22 56.30 -63.18
#